data_AF-A0AAQ3TPZ1-F1
#
_entry.id   AF-A0AAQ3TPZ1-F1
#
_cell.length_a   1.000
_cell.length_b   1.000
_cell.length_c   1.000
_cell.angle_alpha   90.00
_cell.angle_beta   90.00
_cell.angle_gamma   90.00
#
_symmetry.space_group_name_H-M   'P 1'
#
loop_
_entity.id
_entity.type
_entity.pdbx_description
1 polymer ?
#
loop_
_entity_poly.entity_id
_entity_poly.type
_entity_poly.pdbx_seq_one_letter_code
_entity_poly.pdbx_strand_id
1 'polypeptide(L)'
;MEDVWIMDSSCSRHMIGHRKWFSSLNPVSTKEYITFGDNGQGKVLGVGSVSLSAKLSLREVAFVRNLGFNLDLRFILRRVRATFLMLRRPLFVPYCLLVRVNLTSVSGPTHYLKWHRRLGHLSFDLLVRLSSMGLIRELPQLRAEKDLVWHPCRHGKMAAASHTPVSRSVASVSGKWYVLVVVDDFSRFSWVFFMEFKDEAFGFVQDLVLRLRNESHKAMRAIRSDNGGEFKNSRFENFYRDLGLEQQFSSPYTPPQNGVVECKNCTLVEMARTMLDEHRTPRRFWAKAVNTACYIANRIFLRAFFGKTSYELWFGRQPSVKHLCFVLKKAGHLDKFESRCLDGIFLGYASSFRAFRVWILETKQVVETCEVSFDETMPCTTPAFELSGDDEEGTSIFEDEEGADDVGDAGATTPAAAPAPSATSSDDDGGPLPMASSSLPQQLAQAKAGPAEDAREVTSEIVPSRQVQRDHPPHRMIGDIHQCVTRSSVASLAFFFHSAYVATFEPRNVSHALTDSNWVNAMHEELENFERNHVWDLVEPPPNCRPICTKWVFKNKQGENGMVVRNKARLVAQGFCQKEGIDYEETFALIAHLEAIRILLVYAALKGFKLQQMDIKSAFLNGIIEEEVYVRQPPGFESAKFLDRVFKLRKAVYGLKQAPRAWYARLKSFLLKSGFVMGSVDKTLFLLSRGGDTLIVQIYIDDIIFGGSSHALVSSFAEQMSREFEMSLMRELQFFLGLQIKQGLEGTFVHQAKYTRDILKKFNMGDSKPMTTPMSTNTALDADEDGEAVDQKEFRGMIGSLLYLMATRPDIQFAVCLCTRYQASPKTSHRQAVKRIFRYLKFTPELGLWYSSGSSLSLRGFSDADHAGCWIGRKSTSGTCQLL
;
A
#
# COMPACT_ATOMS: atom_id res chain seq x y z
N MET A 1 -18.64 -17.12 -13.67
CA MET A 1 -18.35 -18.31 -12.82
C MET A 1 -19.53 -19.29 -12.85
N GLU A 2 -20.26 -19.39 -13.97
CA GLU A 2 -21.62 -19.96 -13.98
C GLU A 2 -21.65 -21.49 -13.89
N ASP A 3 -20.51 -22.11 -14.16
CA ASP A 3 -20.28 -23.56 -14.14
C ASP A 3 -19.70 -24.04 -12.79
N VAL A 4 -19.49 -23.11 -11.84
CA VAL A 4 -18.97 -23.41 -10.51
C VAL A 4 -20.11 -23.88 -9.60
N TRP A 5 -20.13 -25.17 -9.35
CA TRP A 5 -20.95 -25.79 -8.32
C TRP A 5 -20.32 -25.61 -6.94
N ILE A 6 -21.15 -25.26 -5.95
CA ILE A 6 -20.77 -25.08 -4.55
C ILE A 6 -21.50 -26.13 -3.71
N MET A 7 -20.74 -26.94 -2.97
CA MET A 7 -21.29 -27.85 -1.97
C MET A 7 -21.47 -27.11 -0.65
N ASP A 8 -22.71 -26.82 -0.27
CA ASP A 8 -23.06 -26.14 0.96
C ASP A 8 -23.81 -27.10 1.90
N SER A 9 -23.29 -27.29 3.11
CA SER A 9 -23.94 -28.12 4.13
C SER A 9 -25.01 -27.42 4.96
N SER A 10 -25.27 -26.14 4.70
CA SER A 10 -26.35 -25.34 5.30
C SER A 10 -27.55 -25.12 4.36
N CYS A 11 -27.41 -25.43 3.06
CA CYS A 11 -28.54 -25.45 2.14
C CYS A 11 -29.50 -26.62 2.42
N SER A 12 -30.77 -26.49 2.02
CA SER A 12 -31.84 -27.45 2.35
C SER A 12 -32.32 -28.31 1.16
N ARG A 13 -31.97 -27.92 -0.08
CA ARG A 13 -32.35 -28.60 -1.34
C ARG A 13 -31.21 -28.40 -2.35
N HIS A 14 -31.11 -29.25 -3.38
CA HIS A 14 -30.30 -28.93 -4.56
C HIS A 14 -30.96 -27.75 -5.30
N MET A 15 -30.20 -26.69 -5.60
CA MET A 15 -30.76 -25.45 -6.15
C MET A 15 -29.89 -24.85 -7.26
N ILE A 16 -30.54 -24.28 -8.28
CA ILE A 16 -29.89 -23.61 -9.42
C ILE A 16 -30.56 -22.27 -9.71
N GLY A 17 -29.75 -21.24 -9.99
CA GLY A 17 -30.22 -19.89 -10.34
C GLY A 17 -30.54 -19.64 -11.82
N HIS A 18 -30.07 -20.51 -12.73
CA HIS A 18 -30.22 -20.34 -14.17
C HIS A 18 -30.91 -21.53 -14.85
N ARG A 19 -32.03 -21.26 -15.54
CA ARG A 19 -32.85 -22.28 -16.23
C ARG A 19 -32.08 -23.10 -17.27
N LYS A 20 -30.98 -22.58 -17.82
CA LYS A 20 -30.18 -23.22 -18.89
C LYS A 20 -29.63 -24.61 -18.56
N TRP A 21 -29.53 -24.97 -17.28
CA TRP A 21 -29.04 -26.28 -16.82
C TRP A 21 -30.13 -27.38 -16.78
N PHE A 22 -31.41 -27.03 -16.87
CA PHE A 22 -32.51 -27.98 -16.71
C PHE A 22 -32.86 -28.67 -18.03
N SER A 23 -32.71 -30.01 -18.06
CA SER A 23 -33.20 -30.87 -19.14
C SER A 23 -34.72 -31.05 -19.10
N SER A 24 -35.33 -30.92 -17.92
CA SER A 24 -36.78 -30.81 -17.74
C SER A 24 -37.06 -29.91 -16.52
N LEU A 25 -38.13 -29.10 -16.58
CA LEU A 25 -38.49 -28.18 -15.51
C LEU A 25 -40.02 -28.01 -15.44
N ASN A 26 -40.62 -28.48 -14.36
CA ASN A 26 -42.05 -28.32 -14.11
C ASN A 26 -42.28 -27.08 -13.24
N PRO A 27 -43.17 -26.14 -13.63
CA PRO A 27 -43.48 -24.98 -12.81
C PRO A 27 -44.25 -25.40 -11.55
N VAL A 28 -43.92 -24.81 -10.41
CA VAL A 28 -44.64 -25.02 -9.14
C VAL A 28 -45.74 -23.96 -9.03
N SER A 29 -46.99 -24.39 -8.82
CA SER A 29 -48.17 -23.51 -8.76
C SER A 29 -48.30 -22.75 -7.43
N THR A 30 -47.77 -23.31 -6.34
CA THR A 30 -47.73 -22.68 -5.02
C THR A 30 -46.60 -21.65 -4.91
N LYS A 31 -46.80 -20.62 -4.08
CA LYS A 31 -45.80 -19.57 -3.83
C LYS A 31 -44.75 -20.05 -2.82
N GLU A 32 -43.93 -21.03 -3.19
CA GLU A 32 -42.80 -21.51 -2.37
C GLU A 32 -41.61 -20.53 -2.43
N TYR A 33 -40.97 -20.28 -1.28
CA TYR A 33 -39.78 -19.43 -1.12
C TYR A 33 -38.75 -20.14 -0.23
N ILE A 34 -37.47 -19.90 -0.49
CA ILE A 34 -36.34 -20.42 0.28
C ILE A 34 -35.57 -19.22 0.86
N THR A 35 -35.40 -19.21 2.19
CA THR A 35 -34.59 -18.21 2.89
C THR A 35 -33.10 -18.57 2.77
N PHE A 36 -32.29 -17.62 2.33
CA PHE A 36 -30.83 -17.73 2.26
C PHE A 36 -30.16 -17.31 3.59
N GLY A 37 -28.84 -17.51 3.71
CA GLY A 37 -28.09 -17.21 4.95
C GLY A 37 -28.02 -15.73 5.34
N ASP A 38 -28.37 -14.80 4.45
CA ASP A 38 -28.54 -13.37 4.69
C ASP A 38 -29.97 -12.99 5.14
N ASN A 39 -30.85 -13.98 5.35
CA ASN A 39 -32.30 -13.88 5.54
C ASN A 39 -33.10 -13.37 4.32
N GLY A 40 -32.49 -13.18 3.14
CA GLY A 40 -33.20 -12.90 1.90
C GLY A 40 -34.00 -14.11 1.41
N GLN A 41 -35.16 -13.90 0.78
CA GLN A 41 -36.01 -15.00 0.29
C GLN A 41 -36.02 -15.11 -1.24
N GLY A 42 -35.39 -16.17 -1.75
CA GLY A 42 -35.45 -16.55 -3.16
C GLY A 42 -36.74 -17.31 -3.47
N LYS A 43 -37.50 -16.86 -4.48
CA LYS A 43 -38.72 -17.57 -4.92
C LYS A 43 -38.36 -18.83 -5.71
N VAL A 44 -38.96 -19.96 -5.37
CA VAL A 44 -38.92 -21.18 -6.20
C VAL A 44 -39.86 -20.97 -7.40
N LEU A 45 -39.35 -21.16 -8.61
CA LEU A 45 -40.09 -20.98 -9.87
C LEU A 45 -40.47 -22.31 -10.54
N GLY A 46 -39.82 -23.41 -10.15
CA GLY A 46 -40.07 -24.74 -10.68
C GLY A 46 -39.14 -25.78 -10.05
N VAL A 47 -39.43 -27.05 -10.30
CA VAL A 47 -38.62 -28.20 -9.88
C VAL A 47 -38.38 -29.09 -11.08
N GLY A 48 -37.17 -29.61 -11.23
CA GLY A 48 -36.75 -30.23 -12.50
C GLY A 48 -35.55 -31.16 -12.39
N SER A 49 -35.09 -31.62 -13.56
CA SER A 49 -33.91 -32.49 -13.71
C SER A 49 -32.83 -31.80 -14.51
N VAL A 50 -31.57 -32.08 -14.17
CA VAL A 50 -30.36 -31.40 -14.65
C VAL A 50 -29.35 -32.47 -15.07
N SER A 51 -28.95 -32.50 -16.34
CA SER A 51 -27.88 -33.39 -16.81
C SER A 51 -26.53 -32.67 -16.69
N LEU A 52 -25.56 -33.34 -16.07
CA LEU A 52 -24.19 -32.85 -15.91
C LEU A 52 -23.20 -33.58 -16.83
N SER A 53 -23.54 -34.80 -17.24
CA SER A 53 -22.88 -35.56 -18.32
C SER A 53 -23.83 -36.63 -18.86
N ALA A 54 -23.45 -37.30 -19.95
CA ALA A 54 -24.20 -38.40 -20.54
C ALA A 54 -24.50 -39.57 -19.58
N LYS A 55 -23.74 -39.70 -18.48
CA LYS A 55 -23.90 -40.73 -17.43
C LYS A 55 -24.39 -40.18 -16.09
N LEU A 56 -24.66 -38.87 -15.96
CA LEU A 56 -24.99 -38.22 -14.68
C LEU A 56 -26.11 -37.18 -14.81
N SER A 57 -27.24 -37.44 -14.13
CA SER A 57 -28.38 -36.52 -14.03
C SER A 57 -28.85 -36.36 -12.59
N LEU A 58 -29.05 -35.11 -12.14
CA LEU A 58 -29.77 -34.77 -10.92
C LEU A 58 -31.28 -34.70 -11.20
N ARG A 59 -32.09 -34.99 -10.19
CA ARG A 59 -33.56 -34.86 -10.20
C ARG A 59 -34.00 -34.01 -9.01
N GLU A 60 -35.23 -33.51 -9.06
CA GLU A 60 -35.86 -32.69 -8.00
C GLU A 60 -35.10 -31.41 -7.61
N VAL A 61 -34.23 -30.92 -8.50
CA VAL A 61 -33.48 -29.67 -8.33
C VAL A 61 -34.46 -28.51 -8.39
N ALA A 62 -34.40 -27.60 -7.42
CA ALA A 62 -35.25 -26.41 -7.40
C ALA A 62 -34.63 -25.28 -8.25
N PHE A 63 -35.42 -24.71 -9.16
CA PHE A 63 -35.05 -23.50 -9.89
C PHE A 63 -35.44 -22.28 -9.03
N VAL A 64 -34.45 -21.63 -8.43
CA VAL A 64 -34.65 -20.54 -7.46
C VAL A 64 -34.19 -19.22 -8.07
N ARG A 65 -35.10 -18.24 -8.14
CA ARG A 65 -34.78 -16.96 -8.80
C ARG A 65 -33.68 -16.22 -8.02
N ASN A 66 -32.71 -15.66 -8.75
CA ASN A 66 -31.59 -14.86 -8.26
C ASN A 66 -30.56 -15.61 -7.38
N LEU A 67 -30.54 -16.95 -7.40
CA LEU A 67 -29.48 -17.71 -6.72
C LEU A 67 -28.15 -17.62 -7.50
N GLY A 68 -27.16 -16.89 -6.96
CA GLY A 68 -25.91 -16.58 -7.69
C GLY A 68 -24.96 -17.74 -7.99
N PHE A 69 -25.20 -18.94 -7.46
CA PHE A 69 -24.37 -20.13 -7.63
C PHE A 69 -25.23 -21.40 -7.68
N ASN A 70 -24.72 -22.48 -8.27
CA ASN A 70 -25.39 -23.78 -8.22
C ASN A 70 -25.04 -24.48 -6.90
N LEU A 71 -26.04 -24.81 -6.07
CA LEU A 71 -25.87 -25.41 -4.75
C LEU A 71 -26.18 -26.91 -4.77
N ASP A 72 -25.22 -27.73 -4.34
CA ASP A 72 -25.39 -29.19 -4.19
C ASP A 72 -25.58 -29.62 -2.74
N LEU A 73 -26.68 -30.34 -2.46
CA LEU A 73 -26.96 -30.97 -1.18
C LEU A 73 -26.15 -32.28 -1.02
N ARG A 74 -24.83 -32.12 -0.87
CA ARG A 74 -23.94 -33.00 -0.10
C ARG A 74 -23.72 -34.46 -0.56
N PHE A 75 -24.17 -34.91 -1.75
CA PHE A 75 -24.14 -36.35 -2.09
C PHE A 75 -23.50 -36.81 -3.41
N ILE A 76 -23.24 -35.94 -4.41
CA ILE A 76 -22.88 -36.44 -5.77
C ILE A 76 -21.36 -36.60 -6.01
N LEU A 77 -20.48 -35.88 -5.30
CA LEU A 77 -19.03 -35.89 -5.51
C LEU A 77 -18.29 -37.17 -5.00
N ARG A 78 -18.95 -38.34 -5.02
CA ARG A 78 -18.35 -39.64 -4.65
C ARG A 78 -18.03 -40.56 -5.84
N ARG A 79 -18.29 -40.11 -7.08
CA ARG A 79 -18.11 -40.89 -8.33
C ARG A 79 -17.25 -40.22 -9.43
N VAL A 80 -16.57 -39.11 -9.13
CA VAL A 80 -15.69 -38.40 -10.09
C VAL A 80 -14.31 -38.17 -9.45
N ARG A 81 -13.21 -38.39 -10.21
CA ARG A 81 -11.86 -38.02 -9.78
C ARG A 81 -11.73 -36.48 -9.78
N ALA A 82 -11.93 -35.85 -8.62
CA ALA A 82 -11.74 -34.42 -8.41
C ALA A 82 -10.42 -34.13 -7.66
N THR A 83 -9.69 -33.09 -8.07
CA THR A 83 -8.48 -32.62 -7.39
C THR A 83 -8.85 -31.70 -6.22
N PHE A 84 -8.65 -32.16 -4.98
CA PHE A 84 -9.01 -31.41 -3.79
C PHE A 84 -8.06 -30.23 -3.53
N LEU A 85 -8.51 -29.00 -3.83
CA LEU A 85 -7.77 -27.78 -3.54
C LEU A 85 -8.29 -27.08 -2.27
N MET A 86 -7.68 -27.34 -1.11
CA MET A 86 -7.98 -26.56 0.10
C MET A 86 -7.52 -25.11 -0.07
N LEU A 87 -8.45 -24.16 -0.06
CA LEU A 87 -8.16 -22.72 -0.04
C LEU A 87 -7.58 -22.30 1.33
N ARG A 88 -6.25 -22.39 1.48
CA ARG A 88 -5.52 -21.83 2.63
C ARG A 88 -5.57 -20.29 2.63
N ARG A 89 -6.63 -19.71 3.22
CA ARG A 89 -6.69 -18.31 3.66
C ARG A 89 -7.16 -18.26 5.13
N PRO A 90 -6.46 -17.54 6.03
CA PRO A 90 -6.93 -17.32 7.39
C PRO A 90 -7.88 -16.11 7.45
N LEU A 91 -9.18 -16.40 7.48
CA LEU A 91 -10.32 -15.57 7.88
C LEU A 91 -11.53 -16.54 7.74
N PHE A 92 -12.09 -17.14 8.79
CA PHE A 92 -13.09 -16.50 9.68
C PHE A 92 -14.07 -15.66 8.84
N VAL A 93 -15.36 -16.01 8.68
CA VAL A 93 -16.28 -16.80 9.54
C VAL A 93 -17.45 -17.33 8.67
N PRO A 94 -18.27 -18.32 9.10
CA PRO A 94 -17.97 -19.64 9.66
C PRO A 94 -17.82 -20.71 8.55
N TYR A 95 -17.85 -21.99 8.90
CA TYR A 95 -17.59 -23.13 8.00
C TYR A 95 -18.44 -23.16 6.71
N CYS A 96 -17.87 -22.72 5.59
CA CYS A 96 -18.31 -23.06 4.24
C CYS A 96 -17.24 -23.93 3.55
N LEU A 97 -17.56 -25.21 3.30
CA LEU A 97 -16.58 -26.19 2.78
C LEU A 97 -16.55 -26.16 1.24
N LEU A 98 -16.09 -25.02 0.71
CA LEU A 98 -16.00 -24.71 -0.72
C LEU A 98 -15.04 -25.64 -1.48
N VAL A 99 -15.59 -26.74 -2.04
CA VAL A 99 -14.91 -27.60 -3.00
C VAL A 99 -15.18 -27.08 -4.42
N ARG A 100 -14.16 -26.50 -5.06
CA ARG A 100 -14.23 -26.06 -6.47
C ARG A 100 -13.80 -27.19 -7.41
N VAL A 101 -14.72 -27.64 -8.27
CA VAL A 101 -14.41 -28.50 -9.43
C VAL A 101 -14.33 -27.60 -10.69
N ASN A 102 -13.31 -27.79 -11.52
CA ASN A 102 -13.13 -27.08 -12.79
C ASN A 102 -13.25 -28.08 -13.95
N LEU A 103 -14.00 -27.73 -15.00
CA LEU A 103 -14.09 -28.51 -16.24
C LEU A 103 -13.56 -27.70 -17.44
N THR A 104 -12.24 -27.85 -17.67
CA THR A 104 -11.48 -27.60 -18.92
C THR A 104 -11.44 -26.23 -19.64
N SER A 105 -10.19 -25.77 -19.87
CA SER A 105 -9.64 -25.02 -21.03
C SER A 105 -10.17 -23.64 -21.47
N VAL A 106 -9.31 -22.61 -21.37
CA VAL A 106 -8.69 -21.82 -22.48
C VAL A 106 -7.66 -20.82 -21.87
N SER A 107 -6.68 -20.33 -22.65
CA SER A 107 -5.50 -19.56 -22.20
C SER A 107 -5.67 -18.03 -22.17
N GLY A 108 -4.88 -17.34 -21.32
CA GLY A 108 -4.85 -15.87 -21.19
C GLY A 108 -3.89 -15.12 -22.16
N PRO A 109 -3.89 -13.77 -22.13
CA PRO A 109 -3.27 -12.91 -23.15
C PRO A 109 -1.73 -12.81 -23.08
N THR A 110 -1.11 -12.48 -24.23
CA THR A 110 0.36 -12.37 -24.37
C THR A 110 0.92 -11.06 -23.77
N HIS A 111 2.22 -11.08 -23.47
CA HIS A 111 2.98 -9.94 -22.93
C HIS A 111 2.99 -8.70 -23.86
N TYR A 112 2.63 -8.87 -25.12
CA TYR A 112 2.57 -7.84 -26.16
C TYR A 112 1.38 -6.88 -25.99
N LEU A 113 0.16 -7.42 -25.91
CA LEU A 113 -1.10 -6.65 -25.80
C LEU A 113 -1.10 -5.69 -24.59
N LYS A 114 -0.45 -6.11 -23.51
CA LYS A 114 -0.23 -5.35 -22.27
C LYS A 114 0.47 -3.99 -22.50
N TRP A 115 1.46 -3.93 -23.39
CA TRP A 115 2.21 -2.69 -23.66
C TRP A 115 1.49 -1.76 -24.64
N HIS A 116 0.73 -2.31 -25.58
CA HIS A 116 -0.14 -1.55 -26.48
C HIS A 116 -1.20 -0.73 -25.71
N ARG A 117 -1.86 -1.34 -24.71
CA ARG A 117 -2.82 -0.68 -23.80
C ARG A 117 -2.16 0.46 -23.01
N ARG A 118 -1.07 0.15 -22.29
CA ARG A 118 -0.33 1.10 -21.42
C ARG A 118 0.23 2.34 -22.13
N LEU A 119 0.33 2.31 -23.46
CA LEU A 119 0.82 3.42 -24.28
C LEU A 119 -0.30 4.10 -25.10
N GLY A 120 -1.56 3.96 -24.66
CA GLY A 120 -2.71 4.69 -25.23
C GLY A 120 -3.10 4.21 -26.63
N HIS A 121 -3.21 2.88 -26.81
CA HIS A 121 -3.55 2.25 -28.09
C HIS A 121 -2.66 2.67 -29.26
N LEU A 122 -1.36 2.72 -29.00
CA LEU A 122 -0.35 3.01 -30.03
C LEU A 122 -0.37 1.94 -31.13
N SER A 123 -0.24 2.36 -32.38
CA SER A 123 -0.15 1.44 -33.53
C SER A 123 0.98 0.44 -33.32
N PHE A 124 0.71 -0.84 -33.60
CA PHE A 124 1.62 -1.95 -33.33
C PHE A 124 2.99 -1.80 -34.00
N ASP A 125 3.06 -1.24 -35.22
CA ASP A 125 4.32 -0.93 -35.91
C ASP A 125 5.16 0.12 -35.17
N LEU A 126 4.52 1.17 -34.63
CA LEU A 126 5.20 2.22 -33.87
C LEU A 126 5.63 1.71 -32.49
N LEU A 127 4.87 0.81 -31.87
CA LEU A 127 5.26 0.11 -30.64
C LEU A 127 6.51 -0.75 -30.86
N VAL A 128 6.54 -1.56 -31.92
CA VAL A 128 7.71 -2.38 -32.31
C VAL A 128 8.90 -1.48 -32.68
N ARG A 129 8.66 -0.39 -33.43
CA ARG A 129 9.70 0.60 -33.78
C ARG A 129 10.33 1.23 -32.54
N LEU A 130 9.53 1.75 -31.60
CA LEU A 130 10.02 2.33 -30.34
C LEU A 130 10.80 1.31 -29.49
N SER A 131 10.32 0.06 -29.43
CA SER A 131 11.00 -1.05 -28.76
C SER A 131 12.37 -1.32 -29.40
N SER A 132 12.43 -1.49 -30.73
CA SER A 132 13.67 -1.76 -31.47
C SER A 132 14.69 -0.62 -31.39
N MET A 133 14.26 0.64 -31.33
CA MET A 133 15.15 1.81 -31.30
C MET A 133 15.73 2.11 -29.91
N GLY A 134 15.24 1.48 -28.83
CA GLY A 134 15.78 1.64 -27.47
C GLY A 134 15.66 3.06 -26.87
N LEU A 135 14.83 3.93 -27.45
CA LEU A 135 14.70 5.34 -27.06
C LEU A 135 13.88 5.57 -25.77
N ILE A 136 13.18 4.54 -25.31
CA ILE A 136 12.34 4.57 -24.11
C ILE A 136 12.93 3.62 -23.07
N ARG A 137 13.27 4.15 -21.89
CA ARG A 137 13.85 3.35 -20.80
C ARG A 137 12.81 2.44 -20.16
N GLU A 138 13.22 1.20 -19.90
CA GLU A 138 12.40 0.11 -19.34
C GLU A 138 11.29 -0.44 -20.26
N LEU A 139 11.24 -0.04 -21.53
CA LEU A 139 10.43 -0.72 -22.55
C LEU A 139 11.17 -2.01 -23.00
N PRO A 140 10.57 -3.21 -22.88
CA PRO A 140 11.22 -4.45 -23.29
C PRO A 140 11.32 -4.59 -24.81
N GLN A 141 12.21 -5.46 -25.28
CA GLN A 141 12.27 -5.87 -26.69
C GLN A 141 11.06 -6.75 -27.04
N LEU A 142 10.18 -6.24 -27.91
CA LEU A 142 8.96 -6.90 -28.35
C LEU A 142 9.17 -7.52 -29.73
N ARG A 143 8.85 -8.81 -29.88
CA ARG A 143 8.80 -9.47 -31.18
C ARG A 143 7.51 -9.07 -31.89
N ALA A 144 7.56 -8.94 -33.22
CA ALA A 144 6.39 -8.61 -34.02
C ALA A 144 5.50 -9.85 -34.23
N GLU A 145 4.35 -9.88 -33.56
CA GLU A 145 3.20 -10.68 -33.97
C GLU A 145 2.46 -9.87 -35.05
N LYS A 146 2.35 -10.41 -36.27
CA LYS A 146 1.59 -9.77 -37.35
C LYS A 146 0.08 -9.99 -37.17
N ASP A 147 -0.71 -9.13 -37.81
CA ASP A 147 -2.15 -9.30 -38.04
C ASP A 147 -3.04 -9.32 -36.77
N LEU A 148 -2.56 -8.73 -35.66
CA LEU A 148 -3.37 -8.43 -34.47
C LEU A 148 -4.16 -7.13 -34.64
N VAL A 149 -5.41 -7.22 -35.11
CA VAL A 149 -6.36 -6.10 -35.05
C VAL A 149 -7.16 -6.17 -33.75
N TRP A 150 -7.08 -5.12 -32.92
CA TRP A 150 -7.76 -5.08 -31.62
C TRP A 150 -9.05 -4.24 -31.63
N HIS A 151 -10.09 -4.71 -30.93
CA HIS A 151 -11.49 -4.32 -31.18
C HIS A 151 -11.81 -2.84 -30.84
N PRO A 152 -11.57 -2.33 -29.62
CA PRO A 152 -11.64 -0.89 -29.32
C PRO A 152 -10.73 0.01 -30.17
N CYS A 153 -9.61 -0.50 -30.69
CA CYS A 153 -8.77 0.28 -31.60
C CYS A 153 -9.41 0.45 -32.98
N ARG A 154 -10.16 -0.55 -33.44
CA ARG A 154 -11.02 -0.44 -34.62
C ARG A 154 -12.17 0.54 -34.35
N HIS A 155 -12.83 0.47 -33.19
CA HIS A 155 -13.92 1.37 -32.84
C HIS A 155 -13.50 2.84 -32.75
N GLY A 156 -12.50 3.17 -31.92
CA GLY A 156 -12.12 4.57 -31.67
C GLY A 156 -11.36 5.26 -32.81
N LYS A 157 -10.86 4.51 -33.80
CA LYS A 157 -10.08 5.05 -34.96
C LYS A 157 -10.72 4.80 -36.32
N MET A 158 -11.91 4.21 -36.39
CA MET A 158 -12.65 4.12 -37.65
C MET A 158 -13.26 5.47 -37.98
N ALA A 159 -12.81 6.10 -39.07
CA ALA A 159 -13.51 7.23 -39.66
C ALA A 159 -14.83 6.76 -40.28
N ALA A 160 -15.90 7.50 -40.06
CA ALA A 160 -17.17 7.30 -40.76
C ALA A 160 -17.08 7.91 -42.18
N ALA A 161 -17.90 7.41 -43.10
CA ALA A 161 -18.22 8.17 -44.30
C ALA A 161 -19.02 9.44 -43.92
N SER A 162 -18.91 10.48 -44.73
CA SER A 162 -19.47 11.81 -44.50
C SER A 162 -20.97 11.80 -44.16
N HIS A 163 -21.31 12.16 -42.93
CA HIS A 163 -22.67 12.48 -42.49
C HIS A 163 -22.64 13.70 -41.57
N THR A 164 -23.63 14.58 -41.73
CA THR A 164 -23.80 15.84 -40.99
C THR A 164 -23.96 15.59 -39.48
N PRO A 165 -23.04 16.08 -38.61
CA PRO A 165 -23.09 15.79 -37.19
C PRO A 165 -24.04 16.74 -36.44
N VAL A 166 -25.21 16.25 -36.04
CA VAL A 166 -26.01 16.89 -34.97
C VAL A 166 -25.31 16.64 -33.63
N SER A 167 -24.28 17.44 -33.36
CA SER A 167 -23.45 17.33 -32.16
C SER A 167 -24.12 18.03 -30.97
N ARG A 168 -24.17 17.36 -29.82
CA ARG A 168 -24.37 18.00 -28.52
C ARG A 168 -23.02 18.06 -27.83
N SER A 169 -22.51 19.27 -27.59
CA SER A 169 -21.28 19.48 -26.84
C SER A 169 -21.41 18.91 -25.42
N VAL A 170 -20.36 18.24 -24.93
CA VAL A 170 -20.38 17.54 -23.64
C VAL A 170 -19.45 18.24 -22.64
N ALA A 171 -20.04 18.86 -21.62
CA ALA A 171 -19.28 19.41 -20.50
C ALA A 171 -18.44 18.32 -19.82
N SER A 172 -17.18 18.64 -19.50
CA SER A 172 -16.39 17.77 -18.64
C SER A 172 -16.92 17.79 -17.20
N VAL A 173 -16.59 16.75 -16.42
CA VAL A 173 -16.93 16.65 -14.97
C VAL A 173 -16.49 17.87 -14.14
N SER A 174 -15.57 18.69 -14.64
CA SER A 174 -15.10 19.91 -13.96
C SER A 174 -15.69 21.20 -14.55
N GLY A 175 -16.86 21.13 -15.22
CA GLY A 175 -17.54 22.27 -15.85
C GLY A 175 -16.88 22.80 -17.13
N LYS A 176 -15.66 22.35 -17.45
CA LYS A 176 -14.88 22.83 -18.59
C LYS A 176 -15.43 22.24 -19.90
N TRP A 177 -15.64 23.10 -20.90
CA TRP A 177 -16.20 22.84 -22.23
C TRP A 177 -15.14 22.81 -23.33
N TYR A 178 -14.12 23.67 -23.23
CA TYR A 178 -13.10 23.88 -24.25
C TYR A 178 -11.74 23.34 -23.80
N VAL A 179 -10.87 23.01 -24.77
CA VAL A 179 -9.46 22.71 -24.52
C VAL A 179 -8.57 23.61 -25.36
N LEU A 180 -7.66 24.31 -24.68
CA LEU A 180 -6.56 25.02 -25.29
C LEU A 180 -5.37 24.07 -25.39
N VAL A 181 -4.91 23.79 -26.60
CA VAL A 181 -3.71 22.97 -26.86
C VAL A 181 -2.59 23.88 -27.36
N VAL A 182 -1.48 23.90 -26.64
CA VAL A 182 -0.27 24.66 -27.02
C VAL A 182 0.83 23.66 -27.39
N VAL A 183 1.54 23.90 -28.50
CA VAL A 183 2.59 23.01 -29.02
C VAL A 183 3.85 23.81 -29.29
N ASP A 184 4.99 23.38 -28.75
CA ASP A 184 6.29 23.94 -29.14
C ASP A 184 6.62 23.50 -30.57
N ASP A 185 6.87 24.48 -31.45
CA ASP A 185 7.17 24.18 -32.85
C ASP A 185 8.51 23.43 -33.03
N PHE A 186 9.44 23.58 -32.08
CA PHE A 186 10.66 22.80 -32.07
C PHE A 186 10.43 21.37 -31.56
N SER A 187 10.29 21.15 -30.25
CA SER A 187 10.27 19.79 -29.68
C SER A 187 9.05 18.96 -30.08
N ARG A 188 7.96 19.59 -30.57
CA ARG A 188 6.60 19.01 -30.67
C ARG A 188 6.02 18.58 -29.31
N PHE A 189 6.64 19.00 -28.20
CA PHE A 189 6.09 18.88 -26.85
C PHE A 189 4.82 19.74 -26.73
N SER A 190 3.84 19.27 -25.98
CA SER A 190 2.53 19.92 -25.85
C SER A 190 2.08 20.10 -24.42
N TRP A 191 1.31 21.16 -24.22
CA TRP A 191 0.57 21.48 -22.99
C TRP A 191 -0.91 21.58 -23.33
N VAL A 192 -1.78 21.19 -22.40
CA VAL A 192 -3.24 21.28 -22.55
C VAL A 192 -3.86 21.94 -21.32
N PHE A 193 -4.81 22.85 -21.55
CA PHE A 193 -5.56 23.56 -20.52
C PHE A 193 -7.05 23.44 -20.81
N PHE A 194 -7.89 23.39 -19.77
CA PHE A 194 -9.31 23.12 -19.90
C PHE A 194 -10.12 24.30 -19.38
N MET A 195 -10.98 24.84 -20.23
CA MET A 195 -11.64 26.14 -20.07
C MET A 195 -13.16 25.97 -20.15
N GLU A 196 -13.89 26.81 -19.44
CA GLU A 196 -15.35 26.85 -19.30
C GLU A 196 -15.90 27.90 -20.25
N PHE A 197 -15.18 29.01 -20.33
CA PHE A 197 -15.36 30.07 -21.31
C PHE A 197 -14.06 30.29 -22.09
N LYS A 198 -14.17 30.68 -23.36
CA LYS A 198 -13.00 30.85 -24.25
C LYS A 198 -12.09 32.02 -23.82
N ASP A 199 -12.57 32.99 -23.05
CA ASP A 199 -11.79 34.14 -22.58
C ASP A 199 -10.79 33.81 -21.46
N GLU A 200 -10.92 32.65 -20.79
CA GLU A 200 -9.88 32.11 -19.90
C GLU A 200 -8.53 31.89 -20.62
N ALA A 201 -8.53 31.77 -21.96
CA ALA A 201 -7.34 31.49 -22.76
C ALA A 201 -6.19 32.48 -22.51
N PHE A 202 -6.50 33.76 -22.28
CA PHE A 202 -5.47 34.77 -21.99
C PHE A 202 -4.66 34.41 -20.74
N GLY A 203 -5.32 34.03 -19.65
CA GLY A 203 -4.65 33.67 -18.40
C GLY A 203 -3.76 32.44 -18.54
N PHE A 204 -4.27 31.38 -19.18
CA PHE A 204 -3.49 30.15 -19.39
C PHE A 204 -2.26 30.35 -20.29
N VAL A 205 -2.37 31.14 -21.36
CA VAL A 205 -1.23 31.45 -22.22
C VAL A 205 -0.25 32.40 -21.52
N GLN A 206 -0.72 33.39 -20.77
CA GLN A 206 0.13 34.28 -19.98
C GLN A 206 0.97 33.50 -18.97
N ASP A 207 0.34 32.65 -18.16
CA ASP A 207 1.03 31.79 -17.19
C ASP A 207 2.03 30.84 -17.85
N LEU A 208 1.68 30.25 -19.01
CA LEU A 208 2.58 29.38 -19.74
C LEU A 208 3.79 30.15 -20.29
N VAL A 209 3.58 31.28 -20.95
CA VAL A 209 4.68 32.07 -21.54
C VAL A 209 5.64 32.58 -20.46
N LEU A 210 5.13 33.08 -19.34
CA LEU A 210 5.96 33.51 -18.20
C LEU A 210 6.72 32.33 -17.57
N ARG A 211 6.13 31.13 -17.51
CA ARG A 211 6.80 29.91 -17.03
C ARG A 211 7.90 29.45 -18.00
N LEU A 212 7.58 29.33 -19.29
CA LEU A 212 8.53 28.90 -20.32
C LEU A 212 9.73 29.86 -20.44
N ARG A 213 9.55 31.17 -20.18
CA ARG A 213 10.66 32.14 -20.11
C ARG A 213 11.66 31.85 -18.98
N ASN A 214 11.24 31.16 -17.91
CA ASN A 214 12.10 30.75 -16.80
C ASN A 214 12.66 29.32 -16.96
N GLU A 215 11.94 28.44 -17.67
CA GLU A 215 12.30 27.03 -17.86
C GLU A 215 13.14 26.76 -19.12
N SER A 216 13.01 27.59 -20.17
CA SER A 216 13.66 27.39 -21.47
C SER A 216 15.02 28.11 -21.57
N HIS A 217 16.06 27.37 -21.96
CA HIS A 217 17.34 27.95 -22.39
C HIS A 217 17.31 28.57 -23.80
N LYS A 218 16.16 28.61 -24.47
CA LYS A 218 15.95 29.20 -25.80
C LYS A 218 14.88 30.28 -25.74
N ALA A 219 15.17 31.44 -26.33
CA ALA A 219 14.20 32.53 -26.45
C ALA A 219 13.02 32.13 -27.34
N MET A 220 11.80 32.36 -26.84
CA MET A 220 10.59 32.33 -27.65
C MET A 220 10.57 33.58 -28.55
N ARG A 221 10.24 33.42 -29.84
CA ARG A 221 10.22 34.53 -30.82
C ARG A 221 8.80 34.93 -31.22
N ALA A 222 7.97 33.95 -31.54
CA ALA A 222 6.64 34.15 -32.08
C ALA A 222 5.65 33.17 -31.45
N ILE A 223 4.38 33.55 -31.41
CA ILE A 223 3.25 32.67 -31.07
C ILE A 223 2.29 32.69 -32.27
N ARG A 224 1.87 31.50 -32.70
CA ARG A 224 0.87 31.34 -33.75
C ARG A 224 -0.42 30.78 -33.17
N SER A 225 -1.55 31.36 -33.57
CA SER A 225 -2.89 30.83 -33.34
C SER A 225 -3.68 30.83 -34.65
N ASP A 226 -4.87 30.26 -34.61
CA ASP A 226 -5.93 30.65 -35.55
C ASP A 226 -6.40 32.10 -35.32
N ASN A 227 -7.21 32.62 -36.23
CA ASN A 227 -7.80 33.96 -36.19
C ASN A 227 -9.02 34.05 -35.22
N GLY A 228 -9.14 33.15 -34.23
CA GLY A 228 -10.20 33.15 -33.22
C GLY A 228 -10.22 34.40 -32.34
N GLY A 229 -11.42 34.86 -32.00
CA GLY A 229 -11.63 36.06 -31.18
C GLY A 229 -11.06 35.95 -29.76
N GLU A 230 -10.93 34.72 -29.25
CA GLU A 230 -10.28 34.42 -27.98
C GLU A 230 -8.79 34.79 -27.97
N PHE A 231 -8.09 34.69 -29.10
CA PHE A 231 -6.67 35.04 -29.24
C PHE A 231 -6.47 36.46 -29.77
N LYS A 232 -7.46 36.99 -30.48
CA LYS A 232 -7.42 38.29 -31.16
C LYS A 232 -8.05 39.40 -30.32
N ASN A 233 -7.36 39.80 -29.26
CA ASN A 233 -7.79 40.90 -28.38
C ASN A 233 -6.62 41.69 -27.79
N SER A 234 -6.93 42.90 -27.30
CA SER A 234 -5.94 43.85 -26.78
C SER A 234 -5.18 43.38 -25.54
N ARG A 235 -5.66 42.38 -24.78
CA ARG A 235 -4.89 41.78 -23.69
C ARG A 235 -3.69 41.03 -24.25
N PHE A 236 -3.92 40.19 -25.27
CA PHE A 236 -2.85 39.48 -25.98
C PHE A 236 -1.89 40.43 -26.70
N GLU A 237 -2.41 41.39 -27.47
CA GLU A 237 -1.58 42.36 -28.19
C GLU A 237 -0.63 43.14 -27.27
N ASN A 238 -1.13 43.61 -26.12
CA ASN A 238 -0.31 44.33 -25.15
C ASN A 238 0.71 43.40 -24.49
N PHE A 239 0.28 42.25 -23.98
CA PHE A 239 1.16 41.29 -23.30
C PHE A 239 2.30 40.76 -24.20
N TYR A 240 2.02 40.50 -25.48
CA TYR A 240 3.04 40.08 -26.43
C TYR A 240 3.98 41.23 -26.82
N ARG A 241 3.47 42.47 -26.96
CA ARG A 241 4.29 43.66 -27.18
C ARG A 241 5.26 43.91 -26.02
N ASP A 242 4.78 43.83 -24.78
CA ASP A 242 5.58 44.01 -23.56
C ASP A 242 6.67 42.93 -23.39
N LEU A 243 6.46 41.75 -23.97
CA LEU A 243 7.43 40.65 -23.98
C LEU A 243 8.33 40.62 -25.24
N GLY A 244 8.07 41.44 -26.25
CA GLY A 244 8.78 41.42 -27.53
C GLY A 244 8.46 40.19 -28.40
N LEU A 245 7.26 39.62 -28.28
CA LEU A 245 6.81 38.44 -29.01
C LEU A 245 6.01 38.81 -30.27
N GLU A 246 6.31 38.13 -31.37
CA GLU A 246 5.64 38.28 -32.65
C GLU A 246 4.32 37.46 -32.66
N GLN A 247 3.15 38.10 -32.79
CA GLN A 247 1.86 37.41 -32.89
C GLN A 247 1.54 37.08 -34.35
N GLN A 248 1.34 35.81 -34.66
CA GLN A 248 0.98 35.30 -35.98
C GLN A 248 -0.42 34.67 -35.94
N PHE A 249 -1.23 34.95 -36.97
CA PHE A 249 -2.54 34.33 -37.17
C PHE A 249 -2.53 33.51 -38.46
N SER A 250 -3.21 32.35 -38.50
CA SER A 250 -3.53 31.72 -39.78
C SER A 250 -4.58 32.54 -40.55
N SER A 251 -4.56 32.45 -41.88
CA SER A 251 -5.65 32.97 -42.71
C SER A 251 -6.93 32.16 -42.46
N PRO A 252 -8.12 32.80 -42.42
CA PRO A 252 -9.40 32.10 -42.43
C PRO A 252 -9.45 31.02 -43.52
N TYR A 253 -10.08 29.90 -43.22
CA TYR A 253 -10.26 28.75 -44.11
C TYR A 253 -8.94 28.14 -44.65
N THR A 254 -7.81 28.29 -43.93
CA THR A 254 -6.53 27.62 -44.29
C THR A 254 -5.95 26.76 -43.15
N PRO A 255 -6.59 25.63 -42.77
CA PRO A 255 -6.11 24.73 -41.71
C PRO A 255 -4.60 24.38 -41.79
N PRO A 256 -4.01 24.09 -42.99
CA PRO A 256 -2.58 23.76 -43.09
C PRO A 256 -1.60 24.79 -42.48
N GLN A 257 -1.99 26.06 -42.28
CA GLN A 257 -1.16 27.07 -41.60
C GLN A 257 -1.06 26.86 -40.08
N ASN A 258 -2.08 26.25 -39.45
CA ASN A 258 -2.11 25.84 -38.04
C ASN A 258 -2.03 24.31 -37.85
N GLY A 259 -1.86 23.56 -38.95
CA GLY A 259 -1.83 22.08 -39.01
C GLY A 259 -0.90 21.35 -38.02
N VAL A 260 0.06 22.02 -37.41
CA VAL A 260 0.86 21.48 -36.28
C VAL A 260 -0.01 21.23 -35.04
N VAL A 261 -0.88 22.19 -34.70
CA VAL A 261 -1.78 22.11 -33.55
C VAL A 261 -2.97 21.21 -33.89
N GLU A 262 -3.53 21.32 -35.09
CA GLU A 262 -4.65 20.47 -35.56
C GLU A 262 -4.26 18.99 -35.60
N CYS A 263 -3.10 18.64 -36.17
CA CYS A 263 -2.58 17.27 -36.17
C CYS A 263 -2.34 16.76 -34.73
N LYS A 264 -1.89 17.64 -33.82
CA LYS A 264 -1.78 17.29 -32.40
C LYS A 264 -3.15 17.07 -31.77
N ASN A 265 -4.14 17.94 -32.02
CA ASN A 265 -5.50 17.81 -31.52
C ASN A 265 -6.10 16.46 -31.96
N CYS A 266 -6.06 16.16 -33.25
CA CYS A 266 -6.49 14.87 -33.81
C CYS A 266 -5.81 13.69 -33.09
N THR A 267 -4.48 13.71 -32.97
CA THR A 267 -3.71 12.67 -32.25
C THR A 267 -4.17 12.50 -30.80
N LEU A 268 -4.37 13.60 -30.07
CA LEU A 268 -4.80 13.58 -28.67
C LEU A 268 -6.24 13.08 -28.52
N VAL A 269 -7.10 13.42 -29.48
CA VAL A 269 -8.51 13.02 -29.55
C VAL A 269 -8.66 11.54 -29.87
N GLU A 270 -7.91 10.98 -30.82
CA GLU A 270 -7.93 9.54 -31.11
C GLU A 270 -7.46 8.70 -29.91
N MET A 271 -6.36 9.12 -29.27
CA MET A 271 -5.84 8.45 -28.06
C MET A 271 -6.86 8.54 -26.93
N ALA A 272 -7.45 9.72 -26.70
CA ALA A 272 -8.51 9.89 -25.70
C ALA A 272 -9.73 9.01 -26.01
N ARG A 273 -10.24 9.03 -27.25
CA ARG A 273 -11.42 8.27 -27.69
C ARG A 273 -11.22 6.76 -27.54
N THR A 274 -10.06 6.23 -27.94
CA THR A 274 -9.75 4.80 -27.79
C THR A 274 -9.58 4.36 -26.32
N MET A 275 -8.89 5.17 -25.49
CA MET A 275 -8.79 4.88 -24.05
C MET A 275 -10.14 4.94 -23.34
N LEU A 276 -11.06 5.80 -23.79
CA LEU A 276 -12.43 5.85 -23.28
C LEU A 276 -13.22 4.59 -23.72
N ASP A 277 -13.15 4.21 -25.01
CA ASP A 277 -13.90 3.09 -25.60
C ASP A 277 -13.52 1.72 -25.00
N GLU A 278 -12.22 1.42 -24.80
CA GLU A 278 -11.78 0.11 -24.24
C GLU A 278 -12.50 -0.25 -22.93
N HIS A 279 -12.78 0.76 -22.09
CA HIS A 279 -13.38 0.59 -20.78
C HIS A 279 -14.82 1.12 -20.68
N ARG A 280 -15.46 1.45 -21.82
CA ARG A 280 -16.79 2.10 -21.89
C ARG A 280 -16.90 3.33 -20.97
N THR A 281 -15.85 4.14 -20.94
CA THR A 281 -15.76 5.33 -20.07
C THR A 281 -16.62 6.48 -20.60
N PRO A 282 -17.43 7.13 -19.75
CA PRO A 282 -18.30 8.25 -20.13
C PRO A 282 -17.57 9.45 -20.74
N ARG A 283 -18.24 10.11 -21.70
CA ARG A 283 -17.69 11.25 -22.45
C ARG A 283 -17.31 12.44 -21.57
N ARG A 284 -18.01 12.66 -20.45
CA ARG A 284 -17.67 13.72 -19.47
C ARG A 284 -16.26 13.61 -18.86
N PHE A 285 -15.51 12.54 -19.11
CA PHE A 285 -14.08 12.39 -18.78
C PHE A 285 -13.11 12.81 -19.88
N TRP A 286 -13.58 13.30 -21.04
CA TRP A 286 -12.76 13.67 -22.20
C TRP A 286 -11.56 14.55 -21.81
N ALA A 287 -11.76 15.57 -20.96
CA ALA A 287 -10.69 16.47 -20.53
C ALA A 287 -9.54 15.74 -19.81
N LYS A 288 -9.84 14.69 -19.05
CA LYS A 288 -8.82 13.90 -18.36
C LYS A 288 -8.15 12.91 -19.32
N ALA A 289 -8.92 12.27 -20.21
CA ALA A 289 -8.40 11.41 -21.27
C ALA A 289 -7.46 12.17 -22.24
N VAL A 290 -7.78 13.41 -22.61
CA VAL A 290 -6.92 14.30 -23.44
C VAL A 290 -5.64 14.72 -22.68
N ASN A 291 -5.74 15.03 -21.39
CA ASN A 291 -4.54 15.28 -20.55
C ASN A 291 -3.61 14.05 -20.49
N THR A 292 -4.20 12.85 -20.42
CA THR A 292 -3.48 11.56 -20.43
C THR A 292 -2.84 11.28 -21.78
N ALA A 293 -3.59 11.48 -22.87
CA ALA A 293 -3.07 11.40 -24.23
C ALA A 293 -1.88 12.34 -24.39
N CYS A 294 -1.94 13.59 -23.89
CA CYS A 294 -0.84 14.55 -23.98
C CYS A 294 0.39 14.11 -23.20
N TYR A 295 0.20 13.64 -21.96
CA TYR A 295 1.26 13.10 -21.12
C TYR A 295 1.99 11.92 -21.75
N ILE A 296 1.25 10.99 -22.36
CA ILE A 296 1.80 9.82 -23.07
C ILE A 296 2.45 10.26 -24.38
N ALA A 297 1.75 11.05 -25.20
CA ALA A 297 2.18 11.54 -26.52
C ALA A 297 3.56 12.20 -26.47
N ASN A 298 3.80 13.10 -25.50
CA ASN A 298 5.09 13.75 -25.33
C ASN A 298 6.24 12.74 -25.09
N ARG A 299 5.96 11.59 -24.47
CA ARG A 299 6.94 10.54 -24.14
C ARG A 299 7.13 9.48 -25.24
N ILE A 300 6.19 9.35 -26.19
CA ILE A 300 6.25 8.28 -27.21
C ILE A 300 6.43 8.78 -28.65
N PHE A 301 5.93 9.97 -29.02
CA PHE A 301 6.04 10.41 -30.41
C PHE A 301 7.44 10.94 -30.74
N LEU A 302 7.99 10.36 -31.80
CA LEU A 302 9.31 10.67 -32.35
C LEU A 302 9.22 11.84 -33.32
N ARG A 303 10.03 12.88 -33.14
CA ARG A 303 10.27 13.88 -34.18
C ARG A 303 11.25 13.27 -35.19
N ALA A 304 10.72 12.59 -36.21
CA ALA A 304 11.44 11.66 -37.08
C ALA A 304 12.81 12.18 -37.58
N PHE A 305 12.88 13.45 -38.02
CA PHE A 305 14.12 14.12 -38.47
C PHE A 305 15.27 14.09 -37.42
N PHE A 306 14.94 14.12 -36.13
CA PHE A 306 15.91 14.17 -35.02
C PHE A 306 16.14 12.80 -34.38
N GLY A 307 15.37 11.76 -34.75
CA GLY A 307 15.45 10.43 -34.13
C GLY A 307 15.12 10.38 -32.64
N LYS A 308 14.49 11.42 -32.06
CA LYS A 308 14.27 11.61 -30.62
C LYS A 308 12.80 11.79 -30.27
N THR A 309 12.42 11.45 -29.04
CA THR A 309 11.07 11.73 -28.51
C THR A 309 10.88 13.23 -28.22
N SER A 310 9.64 13.70 -28.20
CA SER A 310 9.33 15.10 -27.86
C SER A 310 9.84 15.47 -26.44
N TYR A 311 9.70 14.54 -25.49
CA TYR A 311 10.23 14.64 -24.12
C TYR A 311 11.76 14.78 -24.08
N GLU A 312 12.48 13.98 -24.88
CA GLU A 312 13.95 14.04 -24.94
C GLU A 312 14.45 15.33 -25.62
N LEU A 313 13.73 15.85 -26.61
CA LEU A 313 14.04 17.15 -27.24
C LEU A 313 13.79 18.34 -26.30
N TRP A 314 12.91 18.19 -25.31
CA TRP A 314 12.61 19.22 -24.32
C TRP A 314 13.51 19.13 -23.07
N PHE A 315 13.61 17.96 -22.45
CA PHE A 315 14.34 17.75 -21.19
C PHE A 315 15.77 17.22 -21.34
N GLY A 316 16.27 17.03 -22.56
CA GLY A 316 17.61 16.51 -22.86
C GLY A 316 17.85 15.05 -22.47
N ARG A 317 16.87 14.36 -21.89
CA ARG A 317 16.98 12.97 -21.39
C ARG A 317 15.83 12.08 -21.86
N GLN A 318 16.14 10.82 -22.16
CA GLN A 318 15.15 9.82 -22.57
C GLN A 318 14.04 9.64 -21.50
N PRO A 319 12.78 9.47 -21.91
CA PRO A 319 11.70 9.14 -20.99
C PRO A 319 11.84 7.70 -20.44
N SER A 320 11.41 7.50 -19.21
CA SER A 320 11.16 6.16 -18.61
C SER A 320 9.66 5.91 -18.53
N VAL A 321 9.21 4.70 -18.86
CA VAL A 321 7.79 4.29 -18.79
C VAL A 321 7.45 3.46 -17.55
N LYS A 322 8.36 3.39 -16.58
CA LYS A 322 8.19 2.65 -15.31
C LYS A 322 6.90 3.00 -14.54
N HIS A 323 6.44 4.24 -14.66
CA HIS A 323 5.23 4.76 -14.01
C HIS A 323 3.94 4.55 -14.83
N LEU A 324 4.03 4.05 -16.06
CA LEU A 324 2.87 3.59 -16.86
C LEU A 324 2.47 2.14 -16.46
N CYS A 325 2.82 1.76 -15.24
CA CYS A 325 2.76 0.42 -14.67
C CYS A 325 2.45 0.51 -13.15
N PHE A 326 1.89 -0.56 -12.57
CA PHE A 326 1.85 -0.90 -11.13
C PHE A 326 0.72 -0.36 -10.21
N VAL A 327 -0.20 -1.29 -9.89
CA VAL A 327 -0.90 -1.61 -8.61
C VAL A 327 -1.41 -0.50 -7.64
N LEU A 328 -2.72 -0.54 -7.33
CA LEU A 328 -3.41 0.16 -6.24
C LEU A 328 -3.39 -0.67 -4.97
N LYS A 329 -3.25 0.05 -3.86
CA LYS A 329 -3.74 -0.35 -2.55
C LYS A 329 -3.82 0.91 -1.69
N LYS A 330 -4.75 1.82 -2.00
CA LYS A 330 -4.67 3.20 -1.49
C LYS A 330 -4.60 3.27 0.04
N ALA A 331 -3.63 4.01 0.55
CA ALA A 331 -3.56 4.37 1.96
C ALA A 331 -4.51 5.55 2.28
N GLY A 332 -5.41 5.35 3.24
CA GLY A 332 -6.41 6.33 3.67
C GLY A 332 -7.41 5.71 4.64
N HIS A 333 -8.08 6.52 5.46
CA HIS A 333 -9.01 6.02 6.48
C HIS A 333 -10.36 5.67 5.85
N LEU A 334 -10.62 4.39 5.65
CA LEU A 334 -11.94 3.81 5.31
C LEU A 334 -12.55 3.16 6.56
N ASP A 335 -13.89 3.06 6.62
CA ASP A 335 -14.61 2.32 7.66
C ASP A 335 -14.75 0.83 7.30
N LYS A 336 -15.16 0.02 8.29
CA LYS A 336 -15.00 -1.45 8.34
C LYS A 336 -15.62 -2.23 7.17
N PHE A 337 -16.53 -1.63 6.40
CA PHE A 337 -17.28 -2.27 5.31
C PHE A 337 -17.22 -1.53 3.96
N GLU A 338 -16.46 -0.44 3.84
CA GLU A 338 -16.24 0.21 2.54
C GLU A 338 -15.32 -0.62 1.65
N SER A 339 -15.45 -0.47 0.31
CA SER A 339 -14.61 -1.22 -0.61
C SER A 339 -13.14 -0.81 -0.50
N ARG A 340 -12.27 -1.78 -0.18
CA ARG A 340 -10.81 -1.57 -0.05
C ARG A 340 -10.13 -1.24 -1.38
N CYS A 341 -10.82 -1.47 -2.48
CA CYS A 341 -10.53 -0.97 -3.81
C CYS A 341 -11.78 -0.23 -4.29
N LEU A 342 -11.72 1.09 -4.27
CA LEU A 342 -12.75 1.92 -4.88
C LEU A 342 -12.69 1.71 -6.40
N ASP A 343 -13.74 1.11 -6.99
CA ASP A 343 -13.75 0.81 -8.42
C ASP A 343 -13.64 2.11 -9.23
N GLY A 344 -12.61 2.14 -10.08
CA GLY A 344 -11.95 3.37 -10.44
C GLY A 344 -11.56 3.41 -11.90
N ILE A 345 -12.21 4.29 -12.67
CA ILE A 345 -11.78 4.52 -14.06
C ILE A 345 -10.48 5.33 -14.01
N PHE A 346 -9.44 4.80 -14.66
CA PHE A 346 -8.19 5.54 -14.81
C PHE A 346 -8.41 6.79 -15.67
N LEU A 347 -8.13 7.97 -15.09
CA LEU A 347 -8.35 9.27 -15.74
C LEU A 347 -7.07 9.94 -16.23
N GLY A 348 -5.90 9.59 -15.67
CA GLY A 348 -4.63 10.15 -16.12
C GLY A 348 -3.57 10.33 -15.05
N TYR A 349 -2.66 11.28 -15.29
CA TYR A 349 -1.56 11.63 -14.39
C TYR A 349 -1.82 12.99 -13.74
N ALA A 350 -1.45 13.13 -12.48
CA ALA A 350 -1.48 14.40 -11.77
C ALA A 350 -0.41 15.35 -12.32
N SER A 351 -0.66 16.66 -12.26
CA SER A 351 0.24 17.69 -12.79
C SER A 351 1.41 18.01 -11.88
N SER A 352 1.25 17.77 -10.58
CA SER A 352 2.09 18.35 -9.51
C SER A 352 2.72 17.32 -8.57
N PHE A 353 2.40 16.04 -8.77
CA PHE A 353 2.83 14.91 -7.96
C PHE A 353 2.96 13.67 -8.85
N ARG A 354 3.80 12.70 -8.47
CA ARG A 354 3.89 11.37 -9.08
C ARG A 354 2.69 10.47 -8.71
N ALA A 355 1.50 10.97 -9.00
CA ALA A 355 0.22 10.34 -8.74
C ALA A 355 -0.58 10.12 -10.03
N PHE A 356 -1.38 9.07 -10.06
CA PHE A 356 -2.44 8.86 -11.02
C PHE A 356 -3.71 9.61 -10.55
N ARG A 357 -4.54 10.05 -11.51
CA ARG A 357 -5.90 10.54 -11.29
C ARG A 357 -6.85 9.39 -11.62
N VAL A 358 -7.79 9.09 -10.73
CA VAL A 358 -8.78 8.02 -10.89
C VAL A 358 -10.16 8.60 -10.61
N TRP A 359 -11.14 8.32 -11.48
CA TRP A 359 -12.54 8.58 -11.18
C TRP A 359 -13.07 7.44 -10.35
N ILE A 360 -13.39 7.71 -9.10
CA ILE A 360 -14.07 6.72 -8.27
C ILE A 360 -15.55 6.69 -8.68
N LEU A 361 -16.01 5.51 -9.12
CA LEU A 361 -17.40 5.31 -9.53
C LEU A 361 -18.38 5.52 -8.37
N GLU A 362 -18.01 5.03 -7.18
CA GLU A 362 -18.83 5.01 -5.96
C GLU A 362 -19.05 6.42 -5.37
N THR A 363 -17.98 7.21 -5.17
CA THR A 363 -18.05 8.57 -4.62
C THR A 363 -18.29 9.67 -5.66
N LYS A 364 -18.22 9.33 -6.95
CA LYS A 364 -18.29 10.28 -8.08
C LYS A 364 -17.30 11.45 -7.93
N GLN A 365 -16.04 11.15 -7.60
CA GLN A 365 -14.97 12.14 -7.45
C GLN A 365 -13.67 11.72 -8.15
N VAL A 366 -12.90 12.73 -8.59
CA VAL A 366 -11.54 12.54 -9.14
C VAL A 366 -10.56 12.51 -7.96
N VAL A 367 -9.98 11.35 -7.69
CA VAL A 367 -9.01 11.14 -6.61
C VAL A 367 -7.60 11.03 -7.18
N GLU A 368 -6.64 11.70 -6.56
CA GLU A 368 -5.22 11.55 -6.87
C GLU A 368 -4.56 10.54 -5.90
N THR A 369 -3.77 9.62 -6.42
CA THR A 369 -3.06 8.59 -5.65
C THR A 369 -1.90 8.00 -6.45
N CYS A 370 -0.79 7.68 -5.77
CA CYS A 370 0.38 7.05 -6.37
C CYS A 370 0.22 5.52 -6.57
N GLU A 371 -0.96 4.98 -6.26
CA GLU A 371 -1.24 3.56 -6.14
C GLU A 371 -2.43 3.26 -7.09
N VAL A 372 -2.25 2.64 -8.28
CA VAL A 372 -3.37 2.27 -9.21
C VAL A 372 -3.23 0.89 -9.89
N SER A 373 -4.23 0.00 -9.73
CA SER A 373 -4.20 -1.41 -10.16
C SER A 373 -5.13 -1.63 -11.32
N PHE A 374 -4.51 -1.93 -12.45
CA PHE A 374 -5.18 -2.35 -13.65
C PHE A 374 -5.36 -3.88 -13.59
N ASP A 375 -6.61 -4.36 -13.63
CA ASP A 375 -6.86 -5.75 -14.02
C ASP A 375 -6.62 -5.84 -15.53
N GLU A 376 -5.42 -6.27 -15.90
CA GLU A 376 -5.02 -6.43 -17.30
C GLU A 376 -5.61 -7.69 -17.95
N THR A 377 -6.34 -8.53 -17.18
CA THR A 377 -6.88 -9.82 -17.63
C THR A 377 -8.34 -9.78 -18.05
N MET A 378 -9.11 -8.77 -17.60
CA MET A 378 -10.52 -8.57 -17.94
C MET A 378 -10.71 -7.28 -18.75
N PRO A 379 -11.10 -7.33 -20.04
CA PRO A 379 -11.77 -6.18 -20.66
C PRO A 379 -13.11 -5.94 -19.93
N CYS A 380 -13.53 -4.69 -19.79
CA CYS A 380 -14.73 -4.36 -19.00
C CYS A 380 -16.00 -4.73 -19.78
N THR A 381 -16.48 -5.96 -19.60
CA THR A 381 -17.66 -6.50 -20.33
C THR A 381 -19.01 -6.01 -19.79
N THR A 382 -19.03 -5.19 -18.74
CA THR A 382 -20.24 -4.62 -18.16
C THR A 382 -20.15 -3.09 -18.24
N PRO A 383 -21.08 -2.38 -18.89
CA PRO A 383 -21.07 -0.92 -18.90
C PRO A 383 -21.32 -0.39 -17.48
N ALA A 384 -20.30 0.22 -16.87
CA ALA A 384 -20.33 0.65 -15.47
C ALA A 384 -21.20 1.91 -15.22
N PHE A 385 -22.24 2.14 -16.03
CA PHE A 385 -22.94 3.43 -16.13
C PHE A 385 -24.46 3.38 -16.26
N GLU A 386 -25.08 2.22 -16.49
CA GLU A 386 -26.55 2.04 -16.57
C GLU A 386 -27.30 2.29 -15.23
N LEU A 387 -26.62 2.87 -14.23
CA LEU A 387 -27.17 3.31 -12.94
C LEU A 387 -27.20 4.85 -12.78
N SER A 388 -26.99 5.59 -13.86
CA SER A 388 -27.53 6.94 -14.04
C SER A 388 -28.12 7.02 -15.45
N GLY A 389 -29.44 7.18 -15.56
CA GLY A 389 -30.19 7.14 -16.81
C GLY A 389 -30.00 8.39 -17.68
N ASP A 390 -28.82 8.49 -18.29
CA ASP A 390 -28.45 9.45 -19.33
C ASP A 390 -28.00 8.63 -20.57
N ASP A 391 -28.94 8.20 -21.41
CA ASP A 391 -28.66 7.45 -22.65
C ASP A 391 -28.09 8.39 -23.73
N GLU A 392 -26.79 8.69 -23.66
CA GLU A 392 -26.07 9.49 -24.68
C GLU A 392 -25.41 8.61 -25.76
N GLU A 393 -26.22 8.02 -26.64
CA GLU A 393 -25.76 7.65 -27.98
C GLU A 393 -25.58 8.90 -28.86
N GLY A 394 -24.55 8.92 -29.72
CA GLY A 394 -24.24 10.06 -30.61
C GLY A 394 -22.79 10.04 -31.10
N THR A 395 -22.44 10.83 -32.10
CA THR A 395 -21.12 10.81 -32.77
C THR A 395 -20.37 12.16 -32.71
N SER A 396 -19.04 12.09 -32.77
CA SER A 396 -18.08 13.18 -32.52
C SER A 396 -18.17 13.84 -31.13
N ILE A 397 -17.12 14.60 -30.79
CA ILE A 397 -16.99 15.46 -29.60
C ILE A 397 -16.47 16.85 -30.00
N PHE A 398 -15.98 17.01 -31.23
CA PHE A 398 -15.28 18.19 -31.72
C PHE A 398 -15.95 18.71 -32.98
N GLU A 399 -16.01 20.04 -33.08
CA GLU A 399 -16.45 20.79 -34.25
C GLU A 399 -15.27 20.92 -35.22
N ASP A 400 -15.47 20.50 -36.46
CA ASP A 400 -14.82 21.08 -37.62
C ASP A 400 -15.93 21.85 -38.36
N GLU A 401 -15.79 23.16 -38.57
CA GLU A 401 -16.83 23.98 -39.24
C GLU A 401 -16.83 23.75 -40.77
N GLU A 402 -17.74 22.89 -41.25
CA GLU A 402 -18.15 22.87 -42.66
C GLU A 402 -19.68 23.06 -42.79
N GLY A 403 -20.12 23.56 -43.96
CA GLY A 403 -21.42 24.22 -44.15
C GLY A 403 -22.67 23.32 -44.18
N ALA A 404 -23.85 23.98 -44.22
CA ALA A 404 -25.18 23.36 -44.14
C ALA A 404 -25.77 22.95 -45.51
N ASP A 405 -26.74 22.01 -45.52
CA ASP A 405 -28.14 22.26 -45.95
C ASP A 405 -29.08 21.01 -45.94
N ASP A 406 -30.17 21.12 -45.14
CA ASP A 406 -31.61 20.74 -45.30
C ASP A 406 -32.20 19.31 -45.66
N VAL A 407 -33.45 19.09 -45.18
CA VAL A 407 -34.58 18.15 -45.52
C VAL A 407 -34.53 16.60 -45.27
N GLY A 408 -35.52 16.04 -44.55
CA GLY A 408 -36.30 14.86 -45.05
C GLY A 408 -36.63 13.57 -44.22
N ASP A 409 -37.62 13.63 -43.29
CA ASP A 409 -38.69 12.64 -42.92
C ASP A 409 -38.54 11.08 -42.69
N ALA A 410 -39.38 10.56 -41.77
CA ALA A 410 -40.00 9.22 -41.54
C ALA A 410 -39.27 7.82 -41.60
N GLY A 411 -39.60 6.91 -40.64
CA GLY A 411 -39.97 5.51 -41.01
C GLY A 411 -39.49 4.23 -40.24
N ALA A 412 -39.97 3.97 -39.01
CA ALA A 412 -40.39 2.65 -38.41
C ALA A 412 -39.59 1.27 -38.49
N THR A 413 -39.43 0.64 -37.31
CA THR A 413 -39.50 -0.83 -36.95
C THR A 413 -38.52 -1.93 -37.42
N THR A 414 -37.76 -2.51 -36.46
CA THR A 414 -37.66 -3.93 -35.96
C THR A 414 -38.20 -5.16 -36.75
N PRO A 415 -37.84 -6.46 -36.43
CA PRO A 415 -36.69 -7.03 -35.66
C PRO A 415 -36.11 -8.43 -36.11
N ALA A 416 -35.09 -8.93 -35.38
CA ALA A 416 -34.82 -10.33 -34.93
C ALA A 416 -34.40 -11.50 -35.88
N ALA A 417 -33.42 -12.33 -35.43
CA ALA A 417 -33.46 -13.82 -35.30
C ALA A 417 -32.07 -14.48 -35.06
N ALA A 418 -32.06 -15.74 -34.61
CA ALA A 418 -30.91 -16.67 -34.42
C ALA A 418 -31.27 -18.05 -35.10
N PRO A 419 -30.62 -19.24 -34.93
CA PRO A 419 -29.58 -19.71 -33.97
C PRO A 419 -28.48 -20.68 -34.55
N ALA A 420 -27.89 -21.55 -33.70
CA ALA A 420 -26.74 -22.48 -33.89
C ALA A 420 -27.12 -23.86 -34.54
N PRO A 421 -26.56 -25.10 -34.29
CA PRO A 421 -25.56 -25.64 -33.30
C PRO A 421 -24.59 -26.81 -33.77
N SER A 422 -23.94 -27.51 -32.79
CA SER A 422 -23.46 -28.94 -32.79
C SER A 422 -22.04 -29.35 -33.30
N ALA A 423 -21.35 -30.44 -32.84
CA ALA A 423 -21.40 -31.29 -31.60
C ALA A 423 -20.25 -32.37 -31.47
N THR A 424 -20.11 -33.00 -30.28
CA THR A 424 -19.55 -34.38 -29.91
C THR A 424 -18.04 -34.73 -30.08
N SER A 425 -17.36 -35.61 -29.28
CA SER A 425 -17.58 -36.40 -28.00
C SER A 425 -16.19 -36.88 -27.41
N SER A 426 -15.88 -37.85 -26.49
CA SER A 426 -16.54 -38.92 -25.65
C SER A 426 -15.58 -39.48 -24.54
N ASP A 427 -16.03 -40.46 -23.71
CA ASP A 427 -15.38 -41.23 -22.57
C ASP A 427 -14.31 -42.30 -23.01
N ASP A 428 -13.62 -43.20 -22.24
CA ASP A 428 -13.43 -43.74 -20.83
C ASP A 428 -12.10 -44.62 -20.82
N ASP A 429 -11.50 -45.43 -19.89
CA ASP A 429 -11.45 -45.79 -18.43
C ASP A 429 -10.15 -46.68 -18.15
N GLY A 430 -9.82 -47.17 -16.92
CA GLY A 430 -8.77 -48.22 -16.63
C GLY A 430 -8.16 -48.32 -15.19
N GLY A 431 -7.90 -49.54 -14.64
CA GLY A 431 -7.37 -49.86 -13.26
C GLY A 431 -6.35 -51.04 -13.18
N PRO A 432 -6.04 -51.73 -12.02
CA PRO A 432 -6.62 -51.76 -10.65
C PRO A 432 -5.59 -51.75 -9.43
N LEU A 433 -5.89 -52.43 -8.29
CA LEU A 433 -5.18 -52.45 -6.95
C LEU A 433 -4.79 -53.90 -6.47
N PRO A 434 -4.05 -54.16 -5.35
CA PRO A 434 -4.70 -54.46 -4.01
C PRO A 434 -3.89 -54.30 -2.65
N MET A 435 -4.61 -54.15 -1.51
CA MET A 435 -4.49 -54.73 -0.11
C MET A 435 -3.14 -54.81 0.68
N ALA A 436 -3.02 -54.85 2.04
CA ALA A 436 -3.81 -54.56 3.29
C ALA A 436 -2.83 -54.68 4.53
N SER A 437 -3.09 -54.88 5.85
CA SER A 437 -4.23 -55.05 6.81
C SER A 437 -3.78 -54.90 8.31
N SER A 438 -4.71 -54.84 9.29
CA SER A 438 -4.63 -55.26 10.75
C SER A 438 -3.60 -54.64 11.74
N SER A 439 -3.84 -54.48 13.07
CA SER A 439 -5.02 -54.68 13.96
C SER A 439 -4.90 -53.96 15.34
N LEU A 440 -6.03 -53.87 16.08
CA LEU A 440 -6.24 -53.39 17.48
C LEU A 440 -6.44 -54.62 18.44
N PRO A 441 -6.65 -54.56 19.81
CA PRO A 441 -7.47 -53.58 20.55
C PRO A 441 -7.23 -53.29 22.08
N GLN A 442 -8.13 -52.43 22.62
CA GLN A 442 -8.75 -52.45 23.97
C GLN A 442 -8.09 -51.83 25.23
N GLN A 443 -8.92 -51.71 26.28
CA GLN A 443 -8.84 -50.79 27.43
C GLN A 443 -8.97 -51.55 28.76
N LEU A 444 -8.52 -50.95 29.88
CA LEU A 444 -9.36 -50.70 31.07
C LEU A 444 -8.69 -49.68 32.03
N ALA A 445 -9.39 -49.23 33.07
CA ALA A 445 -8.88 -48.28 34.08
C ALA A 445 -9.58 -48.44 35.45
N GLN A 446 -8.85 -48.27 36.56
CA GLN A 446 -9.36 -48.02 37.94
C GLN A 446 -8.19 -47.84 38.95
N ALA A 447 -8.45 -47.50 40.22
CA ALA A 447 -8.55 -46.12 40.73
C ALA A 447 -8.63 -46.05 42.29
N LYS A 448 -8.07 -44.98 42.90
CA LYS A 448 -8.21 -44.56 44.34
C LYS A 448 -7.55 -45.52 45.37
N ALA A 449 -7.37 -45.20 46.66
CA ALA A 449 -7.79 -44.05 47.50
C ALA A 449 -6.70 -43.62 48.53
N GLY A 450 -6.98 -42.56 49.33
CA GLY A 450 -6.15 -42.09 50.47
C GLY A 450 -6.52 -42.77 51.82
N PRO A 451 -6.39 -42.13 53.01
CA PRO A 451 -6.44 -40.67 53.28
C PRO A 451 -5.33 -40.12 54.23
N ALA A 452 -5.60 -38.96 54.86
CA ALA A 452 -4.76 -38.14 55.76
C ALA A 452 -4.74 -38.64 57.23
N GLU A 453 -4.13 -38.00 58.25
CA GLU A 453 -3.53 -36.65 58.40
C GLU A 453 -2.51 -36.57 59.57
N ASP A 454 -1.68 -35.51 59.57
CA ASP A 454 -0.83 -34.90 60.62
C ASP A 454 -0.39 -35.64 61.92
N ALA A 455 0.96 -35.72 62.09
CA ALA A 455 1.67 -35.33 63.32
C ALA A 455 3.16 -34.98 63.01
N ARG A 456 3.81 -34.13 63.81
CA ARG A 456 5.26 -33.79 63.76
C ARG A 456 5.94 -34.37 65.03
N GLU A 457 7.22 -34.76 65.09
CA GLU A 457 8.43 -33.93 64.93
C GLU A 457 9.74 -34.76 64.86
N VAL A 458 10.70 -34.23 64.08
CA VAL A 458 12.16 -34.15 64.33
C VAL A 458 12.92 -35.40 64.82
N THR A 459 13.47 -36.15 63.86
CA THR A 459 14.82 -36.77 63.85
C THR A 459 15.09 -37.37 62.45
N SER A 460 16.31 -37.54 61.94
CA SER A 460 17.66 -37.13 62.38
C SER A 460 18.54 -36.81 61.13
N GLU A 461 19.87 -36.83 61.23
CA GLU A 461 20.82 -36.49 60.14
C GLU A 461 21.92 -37.55 59.96
N ILE A 462 22.47 -37.64 58.73
CA ILE A 462 23.91 -37.91 58.45
C ILE A 462 24.22 -37.57 56.97
N VAL A 463 25.44 -37.13 56.68
CA VAL A 463 25.82 -36.45 55.42
C VAL A 463 27.18 -36.94 54.89
N PRO A 464 27.36 -37.12 53.57
CA PRO A 464 28.65 -37.07 52.89
C PRO A 464 28.90 -35.63 52.38
N SER A 465 29.96 -34.97 52.84
CA SER A 465 30.21 -33.56 52.56
C SER A 465 31.01 -33.33 51.26
N ARG A 466 30.69 -32.25 50.55
CA ARG A 466 31.53 -31.68 49.49
C ARG A 466 31.86 -30.23 49.83
N GLN A 467 32.86 -30.04 50.69
CA GLN A 467 33.37 -28.71 51.01
C GLN A 467 33.99 -28.07 49.77
N VAL A 468 33.41 -26.96 49.31
CA VAL A 468 34.09 -26.01 48.43
C VAL A 468 34.79 -25.00 49.35
N GLN A 469 36.12 -24.92 49.28
CA GLN A 469 36.89 -23.89 50.00
C GLN A 469 36.40 -22.50 49.56
N ARG A 470 36.00 -21.64 50.51
CA ARG A 470 35.39 -20.35 50.21
C ARG A 470 36.37 -19.21 49.95
N ASP A 471 37.58 -19.30 50.49
CA ASP A 471 38.51 -18.17 50.56
C ASP A 471 39.86 -18.48 49.89
N HIS A 472 40.30 -17.59 49.02
CA HIS A 472 41.58 -17.68 48.32
C HIS A 472 42.69 -17.06 49.19
N PRO A 473 43.88 -17.69 49.31
CA PRO A 473 44.94 -17.19 50.19
C PRO A 473 45.40 -15.77 49.81
N PRO A 474 45.48 -14.83 50.77
CA PRO A 474 45.86 -13.43 50.51
C PRO A 474 47.21 -13.25 49.79
N HIS A 475 48.21 -14.06 50.16
CA HIS A 475 49.57 -13.99 49.58
C HIS A 475 49.66 -14.37 48.09
N ARG A 476 48.54 -14.75 47.45
CA ARG A 476 48.44 -15.01 46.01
C ARG A 476 47.55 -14.01 45.26
N MET A 477 47.09 -12.96 45.92
CA MET A 477 46.37 -11.86 45.26
C MET A 477 47.37 -10.85 44.71
N ILE A 478 47.25 -10.50 43.42
CA ILE A 478 48.09 -9.47 42.78
C ILE A 478 47.34 -8.14 42.90
N GLY A 479 47.58 -7.42 44.00
CA GLY A 479 46.97 -6.12 44.29
C GLY A 479 46.84 -5.83 45.79
N ASP A 480 46.58 -4.58 46.14
CA ASP A 480 46.30 -4.17 47.53
C ASP A 480 44.85 -4.53 47.92
N ILE A 481 44.70 -5.27 49.02
CA ILE A 481 43.42 -5.71 49.57
C ILE A 481 42.57 -4.52 50.06
N HIS A 482 43.19 -3.38 50.41
CA HIS A 482 42.48 -2.16 50.79
C HIS A 482 41.98 -1.34 49.58
N GLN A 483 42.47 -1.60 48.36
CA GLN A 483 41.88 -1.05 47.13
C GLN A 483 40.67 -1.88 46.68
N CYS A 484 39.56 -1.74 47.40
CA CYS A 484 38.27 -2.38 47.08
C CYS A 484 37.58 -1.73 45.86
N VAL A 485 38.19 -1.88 44.68
CA VAL A 485 37.67 -1.39 43.40
C VAL A 485 36.64 -2.38 42.84
N THR A 486 35.47 -2.44 43.49
CA THR A 486 34.33 -3.20 42.97
C THR A 486 33.92 -2.69 41.58
N ARG A 487 33.37 -3.56 40.72
CA ARG A 487 32.79 -3.12 39.44
C ARG A 487 31.70 -2.05 39.62
N SER A 488 31.01 -2.04 40.76
CA SER A 488 30.08 -1.00 41.18
C SER A 488 30.74 0.34 41.53
N SER A 489 31.97 0.38 42.06
CA SER A 489 32.68 1.67 42.28
C SER A 489 33.26 2.24 40.98
N VAL A 490 33.76 1.40 40.05
CA VAL A 490 34.15 1.87 38.70
C VAL A 490 32.94 2.36 37.90
N ALA A 491 31.83 1.60 37.94
CA ALA A 491 30.58 2.02 37.32
C ALA A 491 30.04 3.31 37.98
N SER A 492 30.14 3.45 39.30
CA SER A 492 29.73 4.68 40.00
C SER A 492 30.63 5.85 39.65
N LEU A 493 31.96 5.71 39.58
CA LEU A 493 32.83 6.79 39.09
C LEU A 493 32.46 7.18 37.65
N ALA A 494 32.34 6.22 36.73
CA ALA A 494 31.94 6.51 35.35
C ALA A 494 30.55 7.21 35.28
N PHE A 495 29.61 6.82 36.15
CA PHE A 495 28.26 7.38 36.24
C PHE A 495 28.21 8.77 36.88
N PHE A 496 28.98 9.01 37.95
CA PHE A 496 29.14 10.34 38.57
C PHE A 496 29.88 11.31 37.64
N PHE A 497 30.91 10.85 36.93
CA PHE A 497 31.56 11.65 35.89
C PHE A 497 30.60 11.96 34.73
N HIS A 498 29.87 10.98 34.17
CA HIS A 498 28.91 11.28 33.09
C HIS A 498 27.75 12.18 33.54
N SER A 499 27.19 11.97 34.74
CA SER A 499 26.07 12.80 35.23
C SER A 499 26.46 14.24 35.58
N ALA A 500 27.76 14.53 35.74
CA ALA A 500 28.27 15.91 35.86
C ALA A 500 28.36 16.67 34.51
N TYR A 501 28.37 15.95 33.37
CA TYR A 501 28.50 16.53 32.02
C TYR A 501 27.23 16.35 31.17
N VAL A 502 26.06 16.39 31.81
CA VAL A 502 24.75 16.20 31.14
C VAL A 502 23.73 17.22 31.63
N ALA A 503 23.27 18.09 30.73
CA ALA A 503 22.24 19.09 31.03
C ALA A 503 20.88 18.43 31.29
N THR A 504 20.23 18.78 32.41
CA THR A 504 18.99 18.13 32.86
C THR A 504 17.75 18.57 32.09
N PHE A 505 17.78 19.74 31.43
CA PHE A 505 16.68 20.32 30.65
C PHE A 505 16.82 20.09 29.14
N GLU A 506 15.71 20.09 28.40
CA GLU A 506 15.68 20.13 26.92
C GLU A 506 15.49 21.59 26.44
N PRO A 507 16.44 22.20 25.69
CA PRO A 507 16.34 23.58 25.21
C PRO A 507 15.33 23.73 24.07
N ARG A 508 14.56 24.83 24.11
CA ARG A 508 13.46 25.11 23.16
C ARG A 508 13.91 25.70 21.83
N ASN A 509 15.08 26.34 21.80
CA ASN A 509 15.67 27.01 20.64
C ASN A 509 17.20 26.91 20.68
N VAL A 510 17.86 27.32 19.59
CA VAL A 510 19.32 27.21 19.44
C VAL A 510 20.05 28.14 20.41
N SER A 511 19.57 29.37 20.60
CA SER A 511 20.20 30.33 21.52
C SER A 511 20.24 29.84 22.98
N HIS A 512 19.22 29.12 23.45
CA HIS A 512 19.23 28.49 24.78
C HIS A 512 20.03 27.16 24.85
N ALA A 513 20.39 26.58 23.70
CA ALA A 513 21.33 25.46 23.65
C ALA A 513 22.78 25.96 23.68
N LEU A 514 23.09 27.06 22.99
CA LEU A 514 24.42 27.68 22.97
C LEU A 514 24.87 28.26 24.32
N THR A 515 23.94 28.49 25.26
CA THR A 515 24.26 28.90 26.64
C THR A 515 24.71 27.77 27.57
N ASP A 516 24.68 26.51 27.12
CA ASP A 516 25.05 25.33 27.92
C ASP A 516 26.11 24.49 27.19
N SER A 517 27.27 24.31 27.83
CA SER A 517 28.42 23.62 27.23
C SER A 517 28.14 22.14 26.89
N ASN A 518 27.24 21.47 27.62
CA ASN A 518 26.90 20.06 27.35
C ASN A 518 26.05 19.96 26.08
N TRP A 519 25.18 20.95 25.83
CA TRP A 519 24.43 21.04 24.57
C TRP A 519 25.31 21.46 23.39
N VAL A 520 26.24 22.40 23.58
CA VAL A 520 27.26 22.76 22.57
C VAL A 520 28.12 21.54 22.19
N ASN A 521 28.59 20.78 23.18
CA ASN A 521 29.35 19.54 22.95
C ASN A 521 28.52 18.49 22.18
N ALA A 522 27.23 18.33 22.52
CA ALA A 522 26.33 17.42 21.81
C ALA A 522 26.02 17.87 20.37
N MET A 523 26.14 19.17 20.06
CA MET A 523 26.05 19.72 18.69
C MET A 523 27.35 19.45 17.92
N HIS A 524 28.52 19.66 18.54
CA HIS A 524 29.82 19.30 17.96
C HIS A 524 29.91 17.81 17.61
N GLU A 525 29.51 16.90 18.50
CA GLU A 525 29.56 15.44 18.26
C GLU A 525 28.77 15.03 17.00
N GLU A 526 27.63 15.69 16.73
CA GLU A 526 26.83 15.46 15.52
C GLU A 526 27.49 16.07 14.27
N LEU A 527 28.13 17.25 14.36
CA LEU A 527 28.84 17.84 13.21
C LEU A 527 30.11 17.05 12.83
N GLU A 528 30.90 16.62 13.81
CA GLU A 528 32.01 15.69 13.59
C GLU A 528 31.54 14.38 12.95
N ASN A 529 30.35 13.91 13.30
CA ASN A 529 29.76 12.72 12.73
C ASN A 529 29.37 12.92 11.25
N PHE A 530 28.96 14.12 10.86
CA PHE A 530 28.73 14.49 9.45
C PHE A 530 30.06 14.61 8.67
N GLU A 531 31.10 15.17 9.29
CA GLU A 531 32.44 15.28 8.70
C GLU A 531 33.10 13.90 8.50
N ARG A 532 33.12 13.06 9.54
CA ARG A 532 33.60 11.66 9.50
C ARG A 532 32.87 10.81 8.47
N ASN A 533 31.61 11.12 8.19
CA ASN A 533 30.82 10.43 7.15
C ASN A 533 30.89 11.10 5.77
N HIS A 534 31.61 12.22 5.60
CA HIS A 534 31.65 13.02 4.37
C HIS A 534 30.24 13.31 3.79
N VAL A 535 29.34 13.76 4.68
CA VAL A 535 27.91 13.96 4.35
C VAL A 535 27.68 15.11 3.37
N TRP A 536 28.54 16.13 3.39
CA TRP A 536 28.41 17.35 2.60
C TRP A 536 29.76 17.97 2.21
N ASP A 537 29.72 18.94 1.29
CA ASP A 537 30.81 19.88 1.00
C ASP A 537 30.32 21.33 1.19
N LEU A 538 31.16 22.22 1.74
CA LEU A 538 30.85 23.66 1.78
C LEU A 538 31.21 24.31 0.43
N VAL A 539 30.21 24.71 -0.33
CA VAL A 539 30.35 25.24 -1.70
C VAL A 539 29.69 26.60 -1.86
N GLU A 540 30.02 27.29 -2.94
CA GLU A 540 29.30 28.51 -3.34
C GLU A 540 27.91 28.13 -3.88
N PRO A 541 26.87 28.92 -3.58
CA PRO A 541 25.52 28.61 -4.02
C PRO A 541 25.41 28.72 -5.55
N PRO A 542 24.88 27.71 -6.25
CA PRO A 542 24.62 27.82 -7.68
C PRO A 542 23.66 28.98 -7.99
N PRO A 543 23.76 29.62 -9.17
CA PRO A 543 22.82 30.66 -9.56
C PRO A 543 21.37 30.15 -9.49
N ASN A 544 20.49 30.96 -8.89
CA ASN A 544 19.09 30.64 -8.60
C ASN A 544 18.81 29.48 -7.61
N CYS A 545 19.84 28.91 -6.95
CA CYS A 545 19.67 27.89 -5.92
C CYS A 545 18.88 28.42 -4.70
N ARG A 546 17.95 27.61 -4.16
CA ARG A 546 17.19 27.92 -2.94
C ARG A 546 17.54 26.91 -1.84
N PRO A 547 18.61 27.12 -1.06
CA PRO A 547 19.09 26.15 -0.08
C PRO A 547 18.09 25.91 1.05
N ILE A 548 17.82 24.63 1.34
CA ILE A 548 16.89 24.17 2.37
C ILE A 548 17.41 24.59 3.75
N CYS A 549 16.55 25.17 4.59
CA CYS A 549 16.91 25.51 5.96
C CYS A 549 17.16 24.26 6.80
N THR A 550 18.18 24.29 7.65
CA THR A 550 18.45 23.28 8.67
C THR A 550 17.83 23.68 10.02
N LYS A 551 17.71 22.74 10.95
CA LYS A 551 17.20 22.97 12.32
C LYS A 551 17.80 21.95 13.27
N TRP A 552 18.18 22.40 14.47
CA TRP A 552 18.56 21.53 15.57
C TRP A 552 17.35 20.94 16.30
N VAL A 553 17.44 19.66 16.65
CA VAL A 553 16.48 18.94 17.49
C VAL A 553 17.22 18.36 18.69
N PHE A 554 16.82 18.78 19.89
CA PHE A 554 17.46 18.40 21.15
C PHE A 554 16.64 17.32 21.87
N LYS A 555 17.30 16.33 22.47
CA LYS A 555 16.65 15.25 23.22
C LYS A 555 17.51 14.74 24.37
N ASN A 556 16.91 14.65 25.57
CA ASN A 556 17.53 14.03 26.73
C ASN A 556 17.26 12.51 26.73
N LYS A 557 18.33 11.73 26.79
CA LYS A 557 18.28 10.27 26.94
C LYS A 557 18.33 9.92 28.42
N GLN A 558 17.20 9.47 28.94
CA GLN A 558 17.09 9.01 30.33
C GLN A 558 17.48 7.52 30.46
N GLY A 559 18.13 7.17 31.56
CA GLY A 559 18.39 5.79 31.97
C GLY A 559 17.16 5.11 32.59
N GLU A 560 17.31 3.86 33.00
CA GLU A 560 16.22 3.06 33.58
C GLU A 560 15.69 3.63 34.92
N ASN A 561 16.53 4.37 35.64
CA ASN A 561 16.18 5.11 36.86
C ASN A 561 15.60 6.52 36.59
N GLY A 562 15.41 6.92 35.33
CA GLY A 562 14.88 8.23 34.95
C GLY A 562 15.88 9.40 34.97
N MET A 563 17.11 9.22 35.48
CA MET A 563 18.17 10.23 35.37
C MET A 563 18.58 10.44 33.92
N VAL A 564 18.96 11.65 33.53
CA VAL A 564 19.52 11.90 32.19
C VAL A 564 20.94 11.33 32.13
N VAL A 565 21.20 10.47 31.16
CA VAL A 565 22.49 9.79 30.95
C VAL A 565 23.27 10.40 29.77
N ARG A 566 22.58 11.07 28.83
CA ARG A 566 23.20 11.75 27.69
C ARG A 566 22.28 12.80 27.07
N ASN A 567 22.83 13.97 26.75
CA ASN A 567 22.21 14.91 25.82
C ASN A 567 22.43 14.42 24.38
N LYS A 568 21.42 14.50 23.51
CA LYS A 568 21.58 14.25 22.07
C LYS A 568 20.97 15.39 21.26
N ALA A 569 21.82 16.17 20.60
CA ALA A 569 21.40 16.99 19.48
C ALA A 569 21.25 16.12 18.21
N ARG A 570 20.51 16.63 17.24
CA ARG A 570 20.53 16.18 15.84
C ARG A 570 20.35 17.38 14.93
N LEU A 571 21.06 17.42 13.82
CA LEU A 571 20.78 18.39 12.75
C LEU A 571 19.80 17.77 11.74
N VAL A 572 18.75 18.53 11.42
CA VAL A 572 17.62 18.07 10.62
C VAL A 572 17.35 19.08 9.50
N ALA A 573 17.28 18.63 8.24
CA ALA A 573 16.84 19.44 7.13
C ALA A 573 15.32 19.66 7.18
N GLN A 574 14.86 20.86 6.85
CA GLN A 574 13.44 21.21 6.82
C GLN A 574 12.77 20.67 5.54
N GLY A 575 12.64 19.35 5.42
CA GLY A 575 12.16 18.68 4.20
C GLY A 575 10.73 19.03 3.76
N PHE A 576 9.94 19.70 4.60
CA PHE A 576 8.66 20.29 4.17
C PHE A 576 8.86 21.43 3.14
N CYS A 577 10.04 22.05 3.10
CA CYS A 577 10.43 23.03 2.07
C CYS A 577 10.86 22.40 0.74
N GLN A 578 11.17 21.09 0.69
CA GLN A 578 11.62 20.41 -0.53
C GLN A 578 10.50 20.29 -1.56
N LYS A 579 10.83 20.55 -2.82
CA LYS A 579 9.95 20.42 -4.00
C LYS A 579 10.26 19.17 -4.80
N GLU A 580 9.22 18.46 -5.20
CA GLU A 580 9.29 17.34 -6.13
C GLU A 580 9.79 17.80 -7.51
N GLY A 581 10.65 17.01 -8.15
CA GLY A 581 11.27 17.36 -9.43
C GLY A 581 12.40 18.40 -9.35
N ILE A 582 12.73 18.90 -8.15
CA ILE A 582 13.89 19.76 -7.90
C ILE A 582 14.78 19.12 -6.82
N ASP A 583 14.25 18.93 -5.61
CA ASP A 583 15.01 18.43 -4.45
C ASP A 583 14.92 16.91 -4.26
N TYR A 584 14.03 16.22 -4.99
CA TYR A 584 13.86 14.76 -5.01
C TYR A 584 12.99 14.29 -6.20
N GLU A 585 13.22 13.07 -6.71
CA GLU A 585 12.31 12.41 -7.70
C GLU A 585 11.49 11.24 -7.09
N GLU A 586 11.95 10.63 -5.98
CA GLU A 586 11.24 9.53 -5.30
C GLU A 586 11.54 9.50 -3.79
N THR A 587 10.54 9.19 -2.98
CA THR A 587 10.62 9.23 -1.50
C THR A 587 10.30 7.88 -0.83
N PHE A 588 9.74 6.92 -1.58
CA PHE A 588 9.21 5.69 -1.02
C PHE A 588 10.31 4.79 -0.45
N ALA A 589 10.08 4.27 0.76
CA ALA A 589 10.95 3.33 1.45
C ALA A 589 10.13 2.21 2.08
N LEU A 590 10.70 1.02 2.11
CA LEU A 590 10.04 -0.18 2.62
C LEU A 590 10.31 -0.33 4.13
N ILE A 591 9.27 -0.68 4.88
CA ILE A 591 9.28 -0.84 6.34
C ILE A 591 8.63 -2.18 6.68
N ALA A 592 9.21 -2.95 7.62
CA ALA A 592 8.65 -4.23 8.03
C ALA A 592 7.28 -4.06 8.72
N HIS A 593 6.31 -4.87 8.32
CA HIS A 593 5.00 -4.92 8.95
C HIS A 593 5.04 -5.68 10.29
N LEU A 594 4.26 -5.25 11.28
CA LEU A 594 4.24 -5.86 12.61
C LEU A 594 3.81 -7.33 12.55
N GLU A 595 2.97 -7.69 11.59
CA GLU A 595 2.58 -9.05 11.26
C GLU A 595 3.77 -9.89 10.79
N ALA A 596 4.67 -9.34 9.97
CA ALA A 596 5.89 -10.03 9.51
C ALA A 596 6.86 -10.25 10.68
N ILE A 597 7.03 -9.24 11.54
CA ILE A 597 7.83 -9.34 12.78
C ILE A 597 7.26 -10.43 13.72
N ARG A 598 5.92 -10.51 13.86
CA ARG A 598 5.26 -11.57 14.65
C ARG A 598 5.44 -12.95 14.01
N ILE A 599 5.35 -13.07 12.68
CA ILE A 599 5.60 -14.33 11.95
C ILE A 599 7.07 -14.77 12.10
N LEU A 600 8.03 -13.83 12.09
CA LEU A 600 9.44 -14.10 12.33
C LEU A 600 9.69 -14.62 13.76
N LEU A 601 9.05 -14.03 14.77
CA LEU A 601 9.10 -14.50 16.17
C LEU A 601 8.54 -15.93 16.32
N VAL A 602 7.40 -16.22 15.69
CA VAL A 602 6.82 -17.57 15.63
C VAL A 602 7.77 -18.55 14.93
N TYR A 603 8.32 -18.18 13.78
CA TYR A 603 9.22 -19.03 13.00
C TYR A 603 10.53 -19.34 13.75
N ALA A 604 11.13 -18.35 14.42
CA ALA A 604 12.33 -18.53 15.23
C ALA A 604 12.09 -19.50 16.40
N ALA A 605 10.97 -19.33 17.14
CA ALA A 605 10.57 -20.25 18.20
C ALA A 605 10.36 -21.68 17.67
N LEU A 606 9.66 -21.85 16.56
CA LEU A 606 9.43 -23.15 15.89
C LEU A 606 10.68 -23.80 15.29
N LYS A 607 11.76 -23.04 15.12
CA LYS A 607 13.07 -23.52 14.63
C LYS A 607 14.14 -23.59 15.72
N GLY A 608 13.79 -23.27 16.97
CA GLY A 608 14.69 -23.40 18.13
C GLY A 608 15.88 -22.44 18.13
N PHE A 609 15.86 -21.36 17.33
CA PHE A 609 16.95 -20.37 17.30
C PHE A 609 16.51 -19.03 17.89
N LYS A 610 17.44 -18.31 18.53
CA LYS A 610 17.20 -16.97 19.05
C LYS A 610 17.39 -15.91 17.97
N LEU A 611 16.50 -14.92 17.98
CA LEU A 611 16.66 -13.65 17.27
C LEU A 611 17.56 -12.71 18.08
N GLN A 612 18.50 -12.09 17.37
CA GLN A 612 19.34 -10.99 17.80
C GLN A 612 18.85 -9.68 17.18
N GLN A 613 19.28 -8.55 17.75
CA GLN A 613 19.07 -7.21 17.23
C GLN A 613 20.38 -6.40 17.16
N MET A 614 20.51 -5.55 16.14
CA MET A 614 21.55 -4.53 16.01
C MET A 614 20.92 -3.25 15.43
N ASP A 615 21.30 -2.09 15.98
CA ASP A 615 20.97 -0.74 15.48
C ASP A 615 22.11 -0.20 14.60
N ILE A 616 21.80 0.65 13.63
CA ILE A 616 22.76 1.27 12.72
C ILE A 616 22.89 2.74 13.05
N LYS A 617 24.02 3.11 13.67
CA LYS A 617 24.26 4.48 14.12
C LYS A 617 24.25 5.41 12.92
N SER A 618 23.36 6.40 13.00
CA SER A 618 23.20 7.42 11.96
C SER A 618 22.93 6.84 10.57
N ALA A 619 22.11 5.78 10.49
CA ALA A 619 21.69 5.09 9.27
C ALA A 619 21.50 6.00 8.03
N PHE A 620 20.75 7.11 8.15
CA PHE A 620 20.55 8.02 7.02
C PHE A 620 21.84 8.66 6.49
N LEU A 621 22.82 8.97 7.36
CA LEU A 621 24.14 9.47 6.96
C LEU A 621 25.00 8.43 6.20
N ASN A 622 24.51 7.21 6.03
CA ASN A 622 25.11 6.19 5.17
C ASN A 622 24.40 6.07 3.81
N GLY A 623 23.17 6.59 3.67
CA GLY A 623 22.44 6.62 2.41
C GLY A 623 23.00 7.68 1.47
N ILE A 624 23.52 7.27 0.31
CA ILE A 624 23.96 8.20 -0.74
C ILE A 624 22.71 8.76 -1.43
N ILE A 625 22.67 10.08 -1.67
CA ILE A 625 21.64 10.70 -2.51
C ILE A 625 22.15 10.87 -3.94
N GLU A 626 21.24 10.75 -4.90
CA GLU A 626 21.53 10.93 -6.33
C GLU A 626 21.10 12.33 -6.79
N GLU A 627 20.22 12.98 -6.03
CA GLU A 627 19.67 14.31 -6.30
C GLU A 627 20.58 15.43 -5.74
N GLU A 628 20.72 16.54 -6.46
CA GLU A 628 21.57 17.67 -6.05
C GLU A 628 20.92 18.54 -4.97
N VAL A 629 20.99 18.11 -3.71
CA VAL A 629 20.37 18.81 -2.58
C VAL A 629 21.34 19.77 -1.90
N TYR A 630 20.90 21.02 -1.69
CA TYR A 630 21.67 22.08 -1.02
C TYR A 630 20.98 22.51 0.28
N VAL A 631 21.74 22.63 1.36
CA VAL A 631 21.24 23.04 2.69
C VAL A 631 22.01 24.24 3.24
N ARG A 632 21.36 25.02 4.10
CA ARG A 632 22.00 26.13 4.84
C ARG A 632 22.91 25.59 5.95
N GLN A 633 23.94 26.36 6.27
CA GLN A 633 24.86 26.08 7.37
C GLN A 633 24.11 25.86 8.71
N PRO A 634 24.61 25.02 9.63
CA PRO A 634 23.91 24.72 10.87
C PRO A 634 23.80 25.99 11.75
N PRO A 635 22.62 26.33 12.27
CA PRO A 635 22.46 27.55 13.06
C PRO A 635 23.34 27.55 14.31
N GLY A 636 24.09 28.64 14.51
CA GLY A 636 25.07 28.80 15.59
C GLY A 636 26.48 28.26 15.27
N PHE A 637 26.68 27.72 14.06
CA PHE A 637 27.92 27.10 13.59
C PHE A 637 28.28 27.56 12.16
N GLU A 638 27.81 28.74 11.76
CA GLU A 638 28.09 29.36 10.47
C GLU A 638 29.55 29.82 10.34
N SER A 639 30.15 29.63 9.15
CA SER A 639 31.54 30.01 8.89
C SER A 639 31.69 31.52 8.78
N ALA A 640 32.35 32.15 9.76
CA ALA A 640 32.64 33.58 9.78
C ALA A 640 33.47 34.10 8.57
N LYS A 641 34.10 33.20 7.80
CA LYS A 641 34.80 33.54 6.54
C LYS A 641 33.96 33.34 5.27
N PHE A 642 32.85 32.60 5.37
CA PHE A 642 32.08 32.10 4.22
C PHE A 642 30.58 32.09 4.52
N LEU A 643 30.03 33.20 5.00
CA LEU A 643 28.63 33.31 5.44
C LEU A 643 27.62 32.93 4.33
N ASP A 644 27.89 33.36 3.09
CA ASP A 644 27.00 33.11 1.94
C ASP A 644 27.12 31.71 1.32
N ARG A 645 28.07 30.87 1.79
CA ARG A 645 28.23 29.50 1.29
C ARG A 645 27.20 28.54 1.84
N VAL A 646 26.94 27.47 1.09
CA VAL A 646 25.92 26.45 1.36
C VAL A 646 26.55 25.06 1.38
N PHE A 647 25.93 24.14 2.11
CA PHE A 647 26.37 22.75 2.10
C PHE A 647 25.67 21.99 0.97
N LYS A 648 26.44 21.51 -0.01
CA LYS A 648 25.95 20.51 -0.98
C LYS A 648 26.00 19.14 -0.32
N LEU A 649 24.87 18.44 -0.26
CA LEU A 649 24.79 17.11 0.32
C LEU A 649 25.32 16.05 -0.67
N ARG A 650 26.12 15.12 -0.17
CA ARG A 650 26.50 13.85 -0.83
C ARG A 650 25.69 12.66 -0.29
N LYS A 651 25.27 12.77 0.97
CA LYS A 651 24.51 11.73 1.68
C LYS A 651 23.26 12.33 2.33
N ALA A 652 22.29 11.47 2.60
CA ALA A 652 21.03 11.86 3.18
C ALA A 652 21.20 12.33 4.64
N VAL A 653 20.45 13.35 5.03
CA VAL A 653 20.37 13.85 6.41
C VAL A 653 18.95 13.66 6.96
N TYR A 654 18.82 13.64 8.28
CA TYR A 654 17.50 13.57 8.92
C TYR A 654 16.59 14.69 8.41
N GLY A 655 15.31 14.35 8.17
CA GLY A 655 14.31 15.31 7.73
C GLY A 655 14.18 15.50 6.22
N LEU A 656 15.13 15.02 5.40
CA LEU A 656 14.91 14.94 3.94
C LEU A 656 13.84 13.89 3.61
N LYS A 657 12.97 14.21 2.65
CA LYS A 657 11.90 13.32 2.18
C LYS A 657 12.42 12.00 1.58
N GLN A 658 13.58 12.00 0.93
CA GLN A 658 14.18 10.79 0.33
C GLN A 658 15.15 10.03 1.25
N ALA A 659 15.43 10.51 2.47
CA ALA A 659 16.46 9.89 3.33
C ALA A 659 16.23 8.39 3.63
N PRO A 660 15.01 7.92 3.94
CA PRO A 660 14.76 6.50 4.14
C PRO A 660 14.95 5.65 2.87
N ARG A 661 14.66 6.22 1.67
CA ARG A 661 14.87 5.57 0.37
C ARG A 661 16.35 5.36 0.10
N ALA A 662 17.13 6.44 0.20
CA ALA A 662 18.59 6.43 0.01
C ALA A 662 19.29 5.43 0.94
N TRP A 663 18.87 5.41 2.21
CA TRP A 663 19.39 4.46 3.19
C TRP A 663 19.04 3.00 2.87
N TYR A 664 17.75 2.68 2.70
CA TYR A 664 17.32 1.30 2.41
C TYR A 664 17.93 0.79 1.09
N ALA A 665 18.11 1.65 0.07
CA ALA A 665 18.78 1.29 -1.17
C ALA A 665 20.26 0.91 -0.95
N ARG A 666 21.00 1.65 -0.10
CA ARG A 666 22.40 1.35 0.26
C ARG A 666 22.52 0.01 0.99
N LEU A 667 21.67 -0.23 2.00
CA LEU A 667 21.69 -1.47 2.79
C LEU A 667 21.27 -2.68 1.95
N LYS A 668 20.18 -2.58 1.18
CA LYS A 668 19.75 -3.62 0.23
C LYS A 668 20.86 -3.98 -0.76
N SER A 669 21.53 -2.99 -1.32
CA SER A 669 22.61 -3.22 -2.29
C SER A 669 23.81 -3.96 -1.68
N PHE A 670 24.11 -3.72 -0.40
CA PHE A 670 25.12 -4.46 0.34
C PHE A 670 24.71 -5.91 0.61
N LEU A 671 23.47 -6.15 1.09
CA LEU A 671 22.99 -7.50 1.39
C LEU A 671 22.89 -8.37 0.12
N LEU A 672 22.40 -7.82 -0.99
CA LEU A 672 22.34 -8.54 -2.27
C LEU A 672 23.76 -8.91 -2.77
N LYS A 673 24.75 -8.00 -2.68
CA LYS A 673 26.16 -8.28 -2.97
C LYS A 673 26.77 -9.34 -2.03
N SER A 674 26.23 -9.46 -0.82
CA SER A 674 26.66 -10.45 0.19
C SER A 674 26.04 -11.84 -0.01
N GLY A 675 25.24 -12.04 -1.07
CA GLY A 675 24.59 -13.31 -1.40
C GLY A 675 23.23 -13.54 -0.74
N PHE A 676 22.62 -12.52 -0.12
CA PHE A 676 21.25 -12.64 0.40
C PHE A 676 20.21 -12.56 -0.73
N VAL A 677 19.14 -13.35 -0.59
CA VAL A 677 17.95 -13.30 -1.43
C VAL A 677 16.87 -12.49 -0.70
N MET A 678 16.35 -11.45 -1.36
CA MET A 678 15.25 -10.63 -0.85
C MET A 678 13.91 -11.38 -0.96
N GLY A 679 13.05 -11.26 0.07
CA GLY A 679 11.77 -11.97 0.14
C GLY A 679 10.82 -11.71 -1.04
N SER A 680 9.98 -12.71 -1.35
CA SER A 680 9.01 -12.65 -2.46
C SER A 680 7.82 -11.74 -2.15
N VAL A 681 7.31 -11.79 -0.91
CA VAL A 681 6.20 -10.95 -0.42
C VAL A 681 6.75 -9.71 0.30
N ASP A 682 7.31 -9.87 1.51
CA ASP A 682 7.99 -8.79 2.22
C ASP A 682 9.37 -8.53 1.60
N LYS A 683 9.67 -7.25 1.31
CA LYS A 683 10.92 -6.79 0.71
C LYS A 683 11.95 -6.28 1.73
N THR A 684 11.55 -6.18 3.00
CA THR A 684 12.43 -5.91 4.15
C THR A 684 12.98 -7.18 4.79
N LEU A 685 12.44 -8.34 4.39
CA LEU A 685 12.96 -9.67 4.72
C LEU A 685 14.05 -10.09 3.71
N PHE A 686 15.16 -10.61 4.22
CA PHE A 686 16.30 -11.16 3.48
C PHE A 686 16.69 -12.53 4.04
N LEU A 687 17.07 -13.44 3.15
CA LEU A 687 17.41 -14.83 3.46
C LEU A 687 18.80 -15.16 2.91
N LEU A 688 19.63 -15.84 3.69
CA LEU A 688 20.91 -16.40 3.23
C LEU A 688 20.94 -17.89 3.59
N SER A 689 21.11 -18.75 2.60
CA SER A 689 21.29 -20.19 2.79
C SER A 689 22.71 -20.61 2.41
N ARG A 690 23.40 -21.35 3.28
CA ARG A 690 24.77 -21.86 3.06
C ARG A 690 24.87 -23.26 3.66
N GLY A 691 25.20 -24.28 2.86
CA GLY A 691 25.45 -25.64 3.37
C GLY A 691 24.26 -26.33 4.06
N GLY A 692 23.03 -25.88 3.80
CA GLY A 692 21.81 -26.33 4.51
C GLY A 692 21.41 -25.43 5.67
N ASP A 693 22.35 -24.71 6.28
CA ASP A 693 22.03 -23.65 7.24
C ASP A 693 21.30 -22.48 6.58
N THR A 694 20.44 -21.81 7.34
CA THR A 694 19.70 -20.62 6.91
C THR A 694 19.77 -19.52 7.96
N LEU A 695 20.15 -18.32 7.51
CA LEU A 695 20.10 -17.06 8.25
C LEU A 695 18.96 -16.19 7.69
N ILE A 696 18.20 -15.58 8.58
CA ILE A 696 17.07 -14.70 8.27
C ILE A 696 17.37 -13.32 8.86
N VAL A 697 17.12 -12.27 8.07
CA VAL A 697 17.33 -10.87 8.42
C VAL A 697 16.08 -10.05 8.06
N GLN A 698 15.55 -9.27 8.99
CA GLN A 698 14.40 -8.39 8.81
C GLN A 698 14.80 -6.97 9.20
N ILE A 699 14.61 -6.02 8.28
CA ILE A 699 15.03 -4.62 8.43
C ILE A 699 13.82 -3.76 8.83
N TYR A 700 13.98 -2.94 9.86
CA TYR A 700 13.05 -1.87 10.21
C TYR A 700 13.81 -0.55 10.34
N ILE A 701 13.93 0.18 9.22
CA ILE A 701 14.63 1.48 9.13
C ILE A 701 16.11 1.36 9.59
N ASP A 702 16.41 1.74 10.83
CA ASP A 702 17.72 1.71 11.48
C ASP A 702 17.93 0.45 12.36
N ASP A 703 16.86 -0.18 12.86
CA ASP A 703 16.91 -1.47 13.55
C ASP A 703 16.97 -2.65 12.57
N ILE A 704 17.80 -3.65 12.87
CA ILE A 704 17.84 -4.95 12.19
C ILE A 704 17.62 -6.09 13.18
N ILE A 705 16.62 -6.92 12.92
CA ILE A 705 16.40 -8.22 13.59
C ILE A 705 16.99 -9.33 12.72
N PHE A 706 17.70 -10.28 13.31
CA PHE A 706 18.23 -11.43 12.57
C PHE A 706 18.41 -12.67 13.44
N GLY A 707 18.41 -13.85 12.81
CA GLY A 707 18.67 -15.13 13.48
C GLY A 707 18.69 -16.28 12.47
N GLY A 708 19.27 -17.41 12.84
CA GLY A 708 19.43 -18.54 11.92
C GLY A 708 19.78 -19.83 12.65
N SER A 709 19.80 -20.93 11.89
CA SER A 709 20.08 -22.28 12.41
C SER A 709 21.49 -22.45 13.00
N SER A 710 22.45 -21.65 12.54
CA SER A 710 23.85 -21.73 12.97
C SER A 710 24.34 -20.40 13.53
N HIS A 711 24.87 -20.47 14.76
CA HIS A 711 25.50 -19.33 15.44
C HIS A 711 26.68 -18.77 14.64
N ALA A 712 27.41 -19.61 13.88
CA ALA A 712 28.51 -19.15 13.04
C ALA A 712 28.04 -18.21 11.92
N LEU A 713 26.87 -18.45 11.31
CA LEU A 713 26.29 -17.52 10.34
C LEU A 713 25.82 -16.22 11.01
N VAL A 714 25.22 -16.30 12.21
CA VAL A 714 24.76 -15.14 12.98
C VAL A 714 25.94 -14.23 13.35
N SER A 715 27.03 -14.79 13.88
CA SER A 715 28.26 -14.04 14.17
C SER A 715 28.93 -13.48 12.91
N SER A 716 29.06 -14.31 11.86
CA SER A 716 29.66 -13.87 10.58
C SER A 716 28.90 -12.71 9.96
N PHE A 717 27.56 -12.69 10.03
CA PHE A 717 26.74 -11.57 9.58
C PHE A 717 26.93 -10.32 10.45
N ALA A 718 26.91 -10.46 11.78
CA ALA A 718 27.13 -9.35 12.70
C ALA A 718 28.51 -8.69 12.50
N GLU A 719 29.56 -9.49 12.28
CA GLU A 719 30.88 -9.01 11.88
C GLU A 719 30.84 -8.31 10.52
N GLN A 720 30.23 -8.92 9.50
CA GLN A 720 30.21 -8.36 8.15
C GLN A 720 29.49 -7.00 8.12
N MET A 721 28.38 -6.87 8.86
CA MET A 721 27.68 -5.61 9.08
C MET A 721 28.56 -4.58 9.80
N SER A 722 29.28 -5.00 10.85
CA SER A 722 30.17 -4.13 11.65
C SER A 722 31.46 -3.70 10.94
N ARG A 723 31.81 -4.33 9.82
CA ARG A 723 32.92 -3.91 8.94
C ARG A 723 32.49 -2.89 7.88
N GLU A 724 31.21 -2.84 7.54
CA GLU A 724 30.63 -1.97 6.50
C GLU A 724 29.97 -0.71 7.08
N PHE A 725 29.35 -0.82 8.26
CA PHE A 725 28.56 0.24 8.90
C PHE A 725 28.89 0.38 10.39
N GLU A 726 28.67 1.56 10.98
CA GLU A 726 28.83 1.76 12.42
C GLU A 726 27.64 1.18 13.20
N MET A 727 27.78 -0.08 13.63
CA MET A 727 26.72 -0.80 14.34
C MET A 727 26.67 -0.51 15.84
N SER A 728 25.53 -0.84 16.48
CA SER A 728 25.48 -1.15 17.90
C SER A 728 26.14 -2.51 18.19
N LEU A 729 26.43 -2.78 19.47
CA LEU A 729 26.67 -4.14 19.95
C LEU A 729 25.48 -5.04 19.57
N MET A 730 25.76 -6.26 19.09
CA MET A 730 24.76 -7.32 18.92
C MET A 730 24.20 -7.73 20.28
N ARG A 731 22.87 -7.87 20.37
CA ARG A 731 22.16 -8.26 21.59
C ARG A 731 21.00 -9.20 21.29
N GLU A 732 20.59 -10.00 22.27
CA GLU A 732 19.36 -10.78 22.16
C GLU A 732 18.15 -9.85 21.97
N LEU A 733 17.22 -10.22 21.10
CA LEU A 733 15.98 -9.50 20.87
C LEU A 733 15.10 -9.53 22.13
N GLN A 734 15.10 -8.44 22.88
CA GLN A 734 14.37 -8.26 24.15
C GLN A 734 13.33 -7.14 24.10
N PHE A 735 13.60 -6.07 23.34
CA PHE A 735 12.71 -4.92 23.21
C PHE A 735 12.74 -4.40 21.78
N PHE A 736 11.58 -4.37 21.11
CA PHE A 736 11.47 -3.94 19.73
C PHE A 736 10.09 -3.38 19.42
N LEU A 737 10.01 -2.17 18.85
CA LEU A 737 8.75 -1.45 18.57
C LEU A 737 7.73 -1.52 19.72
N GLY A 738 8.20 -1.28 20.94
CA GLY A 738 7.39 -1.31 22.17
C GLY A 738 6.89 -2.70 22.61
N LEU A 739 7.19 -3.77 21.87
CA LEU A 739 7.07 -5.15 22.33
C LEU A 739 8.20 -5.48 23.29
N GLN A 740 7.88 -6.27 24.32
CA GLN A 740 8.82 -6.90 25.25
C GLN A 740 8.85 -8.40 24.95
N ILE A 741 10.03 -8.95 24.73
CA ILE A 741 10.23 -10.28 24.16
C ILE A 741 11.14 -11.09 25.09
N LYS A 742 10.75 -12.34 25.39
CA LYS A 742 11.53 -13.28 26.20
C LYS A 742 11.66 -14.60 25.44
N GLN A 743 12.87 -14.97 25.04
CA GLN A 743 13.13 -16.14 24.20
C GLN A 743 13.71 -17.30 25.02
N GLY A 744 12.95 -18.39 25.14
CA GLY A 744 13.35 -19.62 25.82
C GLY A 744 13.38 -20.83 24.87
N LEU A 745 13.75 -22.00 25.41
CA LEU A 745 13.81 -23.25 24.64
C LEU A 745 12.42 -23.80 24.29
N GLU A 746 11.44 -23.59 25.18
CA GLU A 746 10.04 -24.06 25.04
C GLU A 746 9.17 -23.12 24.18
N GLY A 747 9.68 -21.93 23.86
CA GLY A 747 8.93 -20.89 23.14
C GLY A 747 9.41 -19.46 23.39
N THR A 748 8.69 -18.52 22.78
CA THR A 748 8.91 -17.07 22.95
C THR A 748 7.67 -16.39 23.51
N PHE A 749 7.83 -15.64 24.60
CA PHE A 749 6.79 -14.79 25.18
C PHE A 749 6.89 -13.36 24.65
N VAL A 750 5.76 -12.76 24.29
CA VAL A 750 5.69 -11.38 23.75
C VAL A 750 4.58 -10.60 24.46
N HIS A 751 4.94 -9.55 25.19
CA HIS A 751 4.02 -8.73 25.99
C HIS A 751 4.34 -7.22 25.87
N GLN A 752 3.45 -6.35 26.37
CA GLN A 752 3.61 -4.88 26.29
C GLN A 752 3.43 -4.21 27.67
N ALA A 753 3.77 -4.90 28.76
CA ALA A 753 3.39 -4.51 30.12
C ALA A 753 3.90 -3.13 30.57
N LYS A 754 5.10 -2.72 30.14
CA LYS A 754 5.61 -1.35 30.34
C LYS A 754 4.66 -0.33 29.70
N TYR A 755 4.30 -0.53 28.42
CA TYR A 755 3.36 0.32 27.72
C TYR A 755 1.96 0.30 28.37
N THR A 756 1.49 -0.85 28.86
CA THR A 756 0.24 -0.95 29.65
C THR A 756 0.28 -0.04 30.89
N ARG A 757 1.40 -0.03 31.63
CA ARG A 757 1.59 0.86 32.80
C ARG A 757 1.70 2.33 32.38
N ASP A 758 2.40 2.62 31.29
CA ASP A 758 2.56 3.98 30.75
C ASP A 758 1.22 4.59 30.30
N ILE A 759 0.34 3.84 29.62
CA ILE A 759 -0.99 4.35 29.23
C ILE A 759 -1.94 4.48 30.41
N LEU A 760 -1.86 3.61 31.42
CA LEU A 760 -2.62 3.76 32.67
C LEU A 760 -2.23 5.04 33.42
N LYS A 761 -0.94 5.40 33.43
CA LYS A 761 -0.45 6.68 33.97
C LYS A 761 -0.93 7.86 33.10
N LYS A 762 -0.77 7.78 31.77
CA LYS A 762 -1.17 8.83 30.80
C LYS A 762 -2.63 9.26 30.93
N PHE A 763 -3.54 8.34 31.24
CA PHE A 763 -4.98 8.63 31.36
C PHE A 763 -5.50 8.66 32.82
N ASN A 764 -4.61 8.81 33.81
CA ASN A 764 -4.95 8.86 35.24
C ASN A 764 -5.80 7.67 35.73
N MET A 765 -5.58 6.49 35.14
CA MET A 765 -6.26 5.23 35.49
C MET A 765 -5.46 4.38 36.50
N GLY A 766 -4.28 4.85 36.92
CA GLY A 766 -3.37 4.15 37.84
C GLY A 766 -4.05 3.65 39.12
N ASP A 767 -4.86 4.49 39.77
CA ASP A 767 -5.50 4.17 41.06
C ASP A 767 -6.90 3.53 40.93
N SER A 768 -7.41 3.41 39.70
CA SER A 768 -8.76 2.88 39.44
C SER A 768 -8.97 1.46 39.99
N LYS A 769 -10.19 1.12 40.44
CA LYS A 769 -10.52 -0.23 40.92
C LYS A 769 -10.41 -1.25 39.75
N PRO A 770 -9.61 -2.33 39.84
CA PRO A 770 -9.46 -3.30 38.75
C PRO A 770 -10.79 -3.97 38.36
N MET A 771 -10.84 -4.55 37.16
CA MET A 771 -11.96 -5.35 36.65
C MET A 771 -11.46 -6.66 36.03
N THR A 772 -12.23 -7.74 36.14
CA THR A 772 -11.85 -9.08 35.63
C THR A 772 -12.14 -9.29 34.15
N THR A 773 -12.95 -8.44 33.51
CA THR A 773 -13.28 -8.53 32.07
C THR A 773 -13.25 -7.15 31.38
N PRO A 774 -12.84 -7.07 30.10
CA PRO A 774 -12.75 -5.79 29.37
C PRO A 774 -14.12 -5.14 29.12
N MET A 775 -15.19 -5.95 29.04
CA MET A 775 -16.57 -5.53 28.79
C MET A 775 -17.54 -6.37 29.66
N SER A 776 -18.78 -5.91 29.88
CA SER A 776 -19.82 -6.72 30.51
C SER A 776 -20.57 -7.54 29.45
N THR A 777 -21.08 -8.72 29.82
CA THR A 777 -21.91 -9.55 28.93
C THR A 777 -23.17 -8.83 28.44
N ASN A 778 -23.71 -7.94 29.27
CA ASN A 778 -24.94 -7.20 29.01
C ASN A 778 -24.68 -5.75 28.55
N THR A 779 -23.45 -5.41 28.14
CA THR A 779 -23.12 -4.06 27.63
C THR A 779 -23.54 -3.95 26.16
N ALA A 780 -24.79 -3.53 25.94
CA ALA A 780 -25.15 -2.84 24.70
C ALA A 780 -24.53 -1.43 24.72
N LEU A 781 -24.01 -0.99 23.57
CA LEU A 781 -23.70 0.41 23.29
C LEU A 781 -24.49 0.78 22.03
N ASP A 782 -25.20 1.89 22.08
CA ASP A 782 -25.97 2.48 20.97
C ASP A 782 -25.38 3.87 20.64
N ALA A 783 -26.15 4.78 20.04
CA ALA A 783 -25.63 6.12 19.72
C ALA A 783 -25.55 7.06 20.95
N ASP A 784 -26.26 6.73 22.05
CA ASP A 784 -26.40 7.55 23.27
C ASP A 784 -26.76 9.00 22.92
N GLU A 785 -27.79 9.21 22.08
CA GLU A 785 -28.06 10.52 21.43
C GLU A 785 -28.33 11.64 22.44
N ASP A 786 -29.05 11.35 23.53
CA ASP A 786 -29.29 12.26 24.66
C ASP A 786 -28.08 12.43 25.60
N GLY A 787 -27.09 11.54 25.54
CA GLY A 787 -25.95 11.52 26.46
C GLY A 787 -24.99 12.71 26.31
N GLU A 788 -24.29 13.04 27.41
CA GLU A 788 -23.28 14.10 27.41
C GLU A 788 -22.17 13.85 26.37
N ALA A 789 -21.84 14.87 25.58
CA ALA A 789 -20.72 14.82 24.64
C ALA A 789 -19.35 14.76 25.35
N VAL A 790 -18.41 14.04 24.76
CA VAL A 790 -17.03 13.88 25.24
C VAL A 790 -16.06 14.51 24.25
N ASP A 791 -14.92 15.02 24.73
CA ASP A 791 -13.86 15.51 23.86
C ASP A 791 -13.38 14.41 22.90
N GLN A 792 -13.53 14.67 21.60
CA GLN A 792 -13.09 13.79 20.54
C GLN A 792 -11.58 13.52 20.59
N LYS A 793 -10.77 14.47 21.10
CA LYS A 793 -9.31 14.35 21.20
C LYS A 793 -8.89 13.47 22.39
N GLU A 794 -9.49 13.62 23.57
CA GLU A 794 -9.39 12.67 24.70
C GLU A 794 -9.73 11.26 24.21
N PHE A 795 -10.92 11.09 23.63
CA PHE A 795 -11.46 9.77 23.27
C PHE A 795 -10.63 9.07 22.18
N ARG A 796 -10.30 9.77 21.07
CA ARG A 796 -9.42 9.22 20.02
C ARG A 796 -8.01 8.93 20.56
N GLY A 797 -7.52 9.73 21.50
CA GLY A 797 -6.26 9.49 22.20
C GLY A 797 -6.26 8.19 23.03
N MET A 798 -7.35 7.92 23.75
CA MET A 798 -7.57 6.69 24.52
C MET A 798 -7.65 5.47 23.59
N ILE A 799 -8.50 5.56 22.55
CA ILE A 799 -8.70 4.50 21.55
C ILE A 799 -7.40 4.18 20.81
N GLY A 800 -6.66 5.18 20.32
CA GLY A 800 -5.38 4.97 19.63
C GLY A 800 -4.33 4.27 20.50
N SER A 801 -4.29 4.59 21.81
CA SER A 801 -3.42 3.89 22.76
C SER A 801 -3.85 2.43 22.99
N LEU A 802 -5.14 2.10 22.93
CA LEU A 802 -5.62 0.72 23.05
C LEU A 802 -5.42 -0.09 21.77
N LEU A 803 -5.62 0.51 20.59
CA LEU A 803 -5.43 -0.14 19.28
C LEU A 803 -4.00 -0.68 19.12
N TYR A 804 -2.99 0.11 19.53
CA TYR A 804 -1.58 -0.31 19.50
C TYR A 804 -1.26 -1.46 20.48
N LEU A 805 -1.98 -1.55 21.61
CA LEU A 805 -1.81 -2.63 22.59
C LEU A 805 -2.44 -3.97 22.12
N MET A 806 -3.36 -3.94 21.15
CA MET A 806 -3.92 -5.17 20.56
C MET A 806 -2.86 -6.06 19.88
N ALA A 807 -1.65 -5.53 19.61
CA ALA A 807 -0.54 -6.27 19.05
C ALA A 807 -0.13 -7.49 19.90
N THR A 808 -0.19 -7.38 21.24
CA THR A 808 -0.04 -8.52 22.17
C THR A 808 -1.27 -8.80 23.02
N ARG A 809 -2.36 -8.04 22.86
CA ARG A 809 -3.61 -8.19 23.62
C ARG A 809 -4.80 -8.54 22.72
N PRO A 810 -4.86 -9.79 22.21
CA PRO A 810 -6.00 -10.27 21.42
C PRO A 810 -7.33 -10.21 22.20
N ASP A 811 -7.24 -10.38 23.52
CA ASP A 811 -8.31 -10.46 24.50
C ASP A 811 -9.12 -9.15 24.66
N ILE A 812 -8.52 -7.99 24.39
CA ILE A 812 -9.26 -6.70 24.41
C ILE A 812 -9.88 -6.33 23.06
N GLN A 813 -9.54 -7.06 21.96
CA GLN A 813 -9.83 -6.60 20.60
C GLN A 813 -11.34 -6.36 20.37
N PHE A 814 -12.21 -7.28 20.82
CA PHE A 814 -13.66 -7.12 20.70
C PHE A 814 -14.15 -5.81 21.35
N ALA A 815 -13.77 -5.57 22.60
CA ALA A 815 -14.21 -4.41 23.37
C ALA A 815 -13.70 -3.08 22.76
N VAL A 816 -12.45 -3.07 22.27
CA VAL A 816 -11.88 -1.90 21.56
C VAL A 816 -12.58 -1.68 20.21
N CYS A 817 -12.84 -2.74 19.43
CA CYS A 817 -13.55 -2.68 18.15
C CYS A 817 -15.06 -2.41 18.27
N LEU A 818 -15.63 -2.44 19.48
CA LEU A 818 -16.95 -1.87 19.75
C LEU A 818 -16.84 -0.37 20.05
N CYS A 819 -15.97 0.03 20.99
CA CYS A 819 -15.83 1.43 21.42
C CYS A 819 -15.32 2.37 20.31
N THR A 820 -14.49 1.88 19.38
CA THR A 820 -13.96 2.63 18.23
C THR A 820 -15.03 3.26 17.33
N ARG A 821 -16.22 2.63 17.23
CA ARG A 821 -17.32 3.07 16.33
C ARG A 821 -17.79 4.48 16.63
N TYR A 822 -17.71 4.88 17.90
CA TYR A 822 -18.23 6.15 18.42
C TYR A 822 -17.18 7.27 18.38
N GLN A 823 -16.03 7.08 17.71
CA GLN A 823 -14.97 8.08 17.64
C GLN A 823 -15.35 9.37 16.92
N ALA A 824 -16.44 9.39 16.15
CA ALA A 824 -16.97 10.59 15.49
C ALA A 824 -17.69 11.52 16.48
N SER A 825 -18.59 10.96 17.28
CA SER A 825 -19.39 11.67 18.30
C SER A 825 -19.44 10.86 19.61
N PRO A 826 -18.35 10.86 20.40
CA PRO A 826 -18.27 10.07 21.62
C PRO A 826 -19.09 10.70 22.74
N LYS A 827 -19.68 9.85 23.58
CA LYS A 827 -20.55 10.25 24.70
C LYS A 827 -20.02 9.71 26.04
N THR A 828 -20.58 10.17 27.17
CA THR A 828 -20.11 9.75 28.50
C THR A 828 -20.20 8.22 28.70
N SER A 829 -21.24 7.54 28.18
CA SER A 829 -21.33 6.06 28.16
C SER A 829 -20.12 5.41 27.46
N HIS A 830 -19.80 5.85 26.25
CA HIS A 830 -18.66 5.39 25.45
C HIS A 830 -17.34 5.58 26.19
N ARG A 831 -17.13 6.73 26.84
CA ARG A 831 -15.94 6.99 27.66
C ARG A 831 -15.88 6.07 28.89
N GLN A 832 -17.01 5.74 29.52
CA GLN A 832 -17.05 4.77 30.63
C GLN A 832 -16.68 3.35 30.16
N ALA A 833 -17.15 2.92 28.99
CA ALA A 833 -16.77 1.63 28.40
C ALA A 833 -15.25 1.53 28.15
N VAL A 834 -14.65 2.56 27.56
CA VAL A 834 -13.18 2.62 27.36
C VAL A 834 -12.44 2.64 28.71
N LYS A 835 -12.94 3.35 29.73
CA LYS A 835 -12.39 3.31 31.09
C LYS A 835 -12.51 1.92 31.74
N ARG A 836 -13.51 1.09 31.39
CA ARG A 836 -13.56 -0.32 31.83
C ARG A 836 -12.41 -1.13 31.24
N ILE A 837 -12.08 -0.96 29.96
CA ILE A 837 -10.96 -1.65 29.30
C ILE A 837 -9.65 -1.33 30.04
N PHE A 838 -9.39 -0.06 30.38
CA PHE A 838 -8.23 0.31 31.21
C PHE A 838 -8.26 -0.34 32.60
N ARG A 839 -9.41 -0.41 33.28
CA ARG A 839 -9.53 -1.11 34.57
C ARG A 839 -9.25 -2.62 34.47
N TYR A 840 -9.54 -3.24 33.34
CA TYR A 840 -9.16 -4.63 33.04
C TYR A 840 -7.66 -4.78 32.73
N LEU A 841 -7.07 -3.83 32.01
CA LEU A 841 -5.62 -3.78 31.77
C LEU A 841 -4.82 -3.61 33.07
N LYS A 842 -5.35 -2.85 34.06
CA LYS A 842 -4.77 -2.80 35.42
C LYS A 842 -4.83 -4.14 36.16
N PHE A 843 -5.84 -4.97 35.90
CA PHE A 843 -5.93 -6.33 36.46
C PHE A 843 -5.00 -7.33 35.75
N THR A 844 -4.68 -7.08 34.48
CA THR A 844 -3.92 -7.99 33.62
C THR A 844 -2.66 -7.35 32.99
N PRO A 845 -1.80 -6.65 33.75
CA PRO A 845 -0.75 -5.81 33.16
C PRO A 845 0.32 -6.59 32.39
N GLU A 846 0.66 -7.80 32.85
CA GLU A 846 1.71 -8.65 32.29
C GLU A 846 1.21 -9.66 31.23
N LEU A 847 -0.08 -9.66 30.88
CA LEU A 847 -0.64 -10.60 29.90
C LEU A 847 -0.09 -10.33 28.48
N GLY A 848 0.17 -11.40 27.74
CA GLY A 848 0.76 -11.37 26.39
C GLY A 848 0.62 -12.71 25.66
N LEU A 849 1.34 -12.85 24.56
CA LEU A 849 1.31 -14.00 23.65
C LEU A 849 2.44 -15.00 23.94
N TRP A 850 2.18 -16.30 23.79
CA TRP A 850 3.16 -17.37 23.93
C TRP A 850 3.25 -18.21 22.66
N TYR A 851 4.39 -18.16 21.96
CA TYR A 851 4.66 -18.97 20.78
C TYR A 851 5.52 -20.17 21.18
N SER A 852 4.91 -21.35 21.37
CA SER A 852 5.65 -22.54 21.79
C SER A 852 6.44 -23.19 20.64
N SER A 853 7.68 -23.59 20.93
CA SER A 853 8.55 -24.31 19.97
C SER A 853 8.02 -25.69 19.57
N GLY A 854 7.22 -26.34 20.43
CA GLY A 854 6.56 -27.62 20.16
C GLY A 854 5.30 -27.54 19.29
N SER A 855 4.93 -26.35 18.78
CA SER A 855 3.79 -26.21 17.88
C SER A 855 4.12 -26.66 16.45
N SER A 856 3.10 -26.84 15.60
CA SER A 856 3.31 -27.05 14.16
C SER A 856 3.30 -25.71 13.42
N LEU A 857 4.05 -25.61 12.32
CA LEU A 857 3.96 -24.49 11.37
C LEU A 857 2.67 -24.60 10.51
N SER A 858 1.52 -24.67 11.18
CA SER A 858 0.20 -24.76 10.57
C SER A 858 -0.60 -23.47 10.81
N LEU A 859 -1.09 -22.88 9.72
CA LEU A 859 -1.78 -21.60 9.73
C LEU A 859 -3.24 -21.77 10.20
N ARG A 860 -3.44 -21.79 11.51
CA ARG A 860 -4.77 -21.76 12.13
C ARG A 860 -5.27 -20.32 12.19
N GLY A 861 -6.05 -19.92 11.18
CA GLY A 861 -6.84 -18.69 11.26
C GLY A 861 -7.94 -18.85 12.31
N PHE A 862 -8.13 -17.83 13.14
CA PHE A 862 -9.15 -17.77 14.20
C PHE A 862 -10.61 -17.15 13.67
N SER A 863 -12.81 -17.88 13.73
CA SER A 863 -14.24 -17.70 13.28
C SER A 863 -15.16 -17.18 14.39
N ASP A 864 -15.32 -15.86 14.47
CA ASP A 864 -16.40 -15.18 15.21
C ASP A 864 -16.96 -13.99 14.40
N ALA A 865 -18.19 -14.15 13.89
CA ALA A 865 -19.01 -13.11 13.27
C ALA A 865 -20.43 -13.22 13.84
N ASP A 866 -20.93 -12.09 14.30
CA ASP A 866 -22.30 -11.83 14.72
C ASP A 866 -23.24 -11.78 13.50
N HIS A 867 -24.30 -12.58 13.46
CA HIS A 867 -25.39 -12.30 12.52
C HIS A 867 -26.16 -11.08 13.01
N ALA A 868 -26.12 -9.99 12.25
CA ALA A 868 -26.85 -8.75 12.53
C ALA A 868 -26.59 -8.14 13.94
N GLY A 869 -25.38 -8.30 14.49
CA GLY A 869 -25.04 -7.87 15.86
C GLY A 869 -25.00 -6.36 16.11
N CYS A 870 -25.07 -5.52 15.07
CA CYS A 870 -25.51 -4.14 15.24
C CYS A 870 -27.01 -4.11 15.52
N TRP A 871 -27.41 -3.83 16.76
CA TRP A 871 -28.84 -3.76 17.11
C TRP A 871 -29.61 -2.72 16.28
N ILE A 872 -28.98 -1.56 16.02
CA ILE A 872 -29.55 -0.43 15.26
C ILE A 872 -29.67 -0.78 13.76
N GLY A 873 -28.55 -1.11 13.12
CA GLY A 873 -28.47 -1.25 11.65
C GLY A 873 -28.61 -2.67 11.12
N ARG A 874 -28.73 -3.68 11.98
CA ARG A 874 -28.81 -5.13 11.67
C ARG A 874 -27.69 -5.65 10.74
N LYS A 875 -26.56 -4.94 10.66
CA LYS A 875 -25.31 -5.39 10.03
C LYS A 875 -24.52 -6.28 10.99
N SER A 876 -23.76 -7.23 10.46
CA SER A 876 -22.66 -7.88 11.18
C SER A 876 -21.57 -6.86 11.51
N THR A 877 -20.87 -7.02 12.64
CA THR A 877 -19.89 -6.05 13.15
C THR A 877 -18.67 -6.63 13.88
N SER A 878 -18.65 -7.91 14.25
CA SER A 878 -17.41 -8.62 14.62
C SER A 878 -16.69 -9.10 13.35
N GLY A 879 -16.00 -10.24 13.36
CA GLY A 879 -15.05 -10.62 12.32
C GLY A 879 -13.70 -9.93 12.49
N THR A 880 -12.79 -10.62 13.18
CA THR A 880 -11.34 -10.39 13.13
C THR A 880 -10.65 -11.74 12.99
N CYS A 881 -9.54 -11.80 12.24
CA CYS A 881 -8.69 -12.99 12.23
C CYS A 881 -7.37 -12.64 12.90
N GLN A 882 -7.00 -13.47 13.88
CA GLN A 882 -5.72 -13.36 14.56
C GLN A 882 -4.81 -14.50 14.10
N LEU A 883 -3.53 -14.18 13.95
CA LEU A 883 -2.47 -15.18 13.99
C LEU A 883 -2.12 -15.36 15.47
N LEU A 884 -2.14 -16.58 15.98
CA LEU A 884 -1.80 -16.95 17.36
C LEU A 884 -0.83 -18.14 17.33
#